data_AF-A0AAN4YSU0-F1
#
_entry.id   AF-A0AAN4YSU0-F1
#
_cell.length_a   1.000
_cell.length_b   1.000
_cell.length_c   1.000
_cell.angle_alpha   90.00
_cell.angle_beta   90.00
_cell.angle_gamma   90.00
#
_symmetry.space_group_name_H-M   'P 1'
#
loop_
_entity.id
_entity.type
_entity.pdbx_description
1 polymer ?
#
loop_
_entity_poly.entity_id
_entity_poly.type
_entity_poly.pdbx_seq_one_letter_code
_entity_poly.pdbx_strand_id
1 'polypeptide(L)'
;MKRSTPDNLESGDNLKSYSCLTCRQRKVKCDRCTPCSNCVKAEKQCSFIPPVRGKRKRTKPPRESLHAKLRRYEELLKSCGAKFEPSGDFDDSESETASQPDVQMDEDAAPPSQRINLEETKPKLIIDRGTSRYFDRYVDTTFGCELHHPEVGEPIDGSNLQDGGLFFEPEQINKPENLANLHLSLQTLSKLKDIYLDRVDPMIKILHLPTFWISATDRLSDPQSMPTDLEAMMFAFYLATISTLKEDECQHLFGVRRSVMHSRYRMAARQALMNAGFLSTSSPTTLAAYALFMVSCNYQAFLIFSSHKKTCIRKSYKCDTLFVLSGVAIRLARKMGLHRDSSALGLSPFESEMRRRLWWHLAYVDFRLADVLGTKPSLDLSCSDNQMPLNVEDEDLHPDMVDPPLERRGITTTTPCLIKYVIMESLRKFSTSCPSELRWEALSSPDVTIMKKDSIIGHIEDQLEMKYLRYCDPSNSLHTFVSIMIRSSICKMKLFAHNPRQFANNPIKVPQDERNIFFDNAMKLLEYVIFMQEGSHGLGKYKWHFGTSVLWNVILYVLIEIRHRKTGSDVDKAWRLIGTVFSYYPQVFDESPGPVYIALGKWTLEVWDDHVAALKADGLPEPLTPDYINAIGHCRRPAIESPSRAKVQAVAPAPATWETVAQDRIHSPNHEGNHAEGGALDIYDLPNLLSFEMDPNEWIQWEQLVAEQGSFAQGDIHLIVPRVDYKMSSIPTQNIYDDPKFFKAYSTLPRSQHGFDAAPEWPVLQEMVLKNNKSGHSGIENEHVLDLGCGYGWFTRWARENGAKYVKGMDVSTKMIERAKESEQDLREKGSIPPSYGTLCYEVGDIETVSFSASEIDSYDLVYSSLTFHYIEDFSKLLQQIRLCLKKGSPKDDSRKGGRLIFSVEHPICTAPVNPQPDWKVLPIEDGDGVGRKIWPLNSYSDEGPRMTSWLGVDGVRKYHRTVETYVTALLQNGYVLTGLKDWVPSEHDVEEHPEWKDERHRPYFLLISAEIHSDY
;
A
#
# COMPACT_ATOMS: atom_id res chain seq x y z
N MET A 1 -26.77 34.74 62.04
CA MET A 1 -26.28 35.88 62.84
C MET A 1 -25.42 36.76 61.94
N LYS A 2 -25.64 38.07 62.02
CA LYS A 2 -25.14 39.13 61.13
C LYS A 2 -23.64 39.43 61.28
N ARG A 3 -23.14 40.16 60.25
CA ARG A 3 -21.96 41.06 60.16
C ARG A 3 -20.82 40.44 59.35
N SER A 4 -20.21 41.09 58.36
CA SER A 4 -20.35 42.44 57.79
C SER A 4 -19.35 42.52 56.64
N THR A 5 -19.76 43.04 55.48
CA THR A 5 -18.82 43.66 54.54
C THR A 5 -18.24 44.93 55.17
N PRO A 6 -17.01 45.31 54.81
CA PRO A 6 -16.78 46.69 54.42
C PRO A 6 -16.15 46.79 53.02
N ASP A 7 -16.48 47.92 52.41
CA ASP A 7 -16.22 48.37 51.07
C ASP A 7 -14.75 48.62 50.71
N ASN A 8 -14.51 48.54 49.40
CA ASN A 8 -13.66 49.40 48.56
C ASN A 8 -12.31 49.88 49.10
N LEU A 9 -11.24 49.33 48.51
CA LEU A 9 -10.06 50.10 48.13
C LEU A 9 -9.66 49.70 46.71
N GLU A 10 -9.60 50.72 45.86
CA GLU A 10 -9.05 50.71 44.51
C GLU A 10 -7.67 50.03 44.45
N SER A 11 -7.44 49.19 43.43
CA SER A 11 -6.17 49.15 42.68
C SER A 11 -6.23 48.05 41.62
N GLY A 12 -6.72 48.41 40.44
CA GLY A 12 -6.46 47.68 39.19
C GLY A 12 -4.98 47.71 38.76
N ASP A 13 -4.04 47.84 39.70
CA ASP A 13 -2.64 48.20 39.46
C ASP A 13 -1.63 47.16 39.98
N ASN A 14 -2.07 46.02 40.51
CA ASN A 14 -1.16 45.02 41.12
C ASN A 14 -1.26 43.57 40.61
N LEU A 15 -2.01 43.31 39.53
CA LEU A 15 -1.97 42.02 38.83
C LEU A 15 -0.75 41.96 37.89
N LYS A 16 0.20 41.07 38.17
CA LYS A 16 1.37 40.87 37.30
C LYS A 16 1.01 40.01 36.09
N SER A 17 1.59 40.32 34.92
CA SER A 17 1.29 39.61 33.66
C SER A 17 1.77 38.15 33.63
N TYR A 18 2.68 37.77 34.54
CA TYR A 18 3.23 36.43 34.67
C TYR A 18 3.11 35.91 36.11
N SER A 19 3.08 34.59 36.27
CA SER A 19 3.11 33.93 37.58
C SER A 19 4.42 34.21 38.32
N CYS A 20 4.39 34.34 39.65
CA CYS A 20 5.60 34.50 40.46
C CYS A 20 6.54 33.29 40.35
N LEU A 21 7.83 33.50 40.60
CA LEU A 21 8.85 32.44 40.49
C LEU A 21 8.56 31.26 41.42
N THR A 22 8.17 31.53 42.65
CA THR A 22 7.93 30.51 43.68
C THR A 22 6.80 29.57 43.28
N CYS A 23 5.68 30.09 42.76
CA CYS A 23 4.59 29.26 42.25
C CYS A 23 4.98 28.51 40.97
N ARG A 24 5.79 29.13 40.10
CA ARG A 24 6.29 28.50 38.87
C ARG A 24 7.23 27.32 39.16
N GLN A 25 8.14 27.47 40.12
CA GLN A 25 9.04 26.41 40.58
C GLN A 25 8.27 25.28 41.27
N ARG A 26 7.26 25.62 42.08
CA ARG A 26 6.41 24.65 42.77
C ARG A 26 5.31 24.04 41.88
N LYS A 27 5.18 24.50 40.63
CA LYS A 27 4.14 24.09 39.67
C LYS A 27 2.70 24.20 40.22
N VAL A 28 2.41 25.25 40.99
CA VAL A 28 1.07 25.55 41.54
C VAL A 28 0.50 26.83 40.92
N LYS A 29 -0.84 26.95 40.86
CA LYS A 29 -1.52 28.10 40.26
C LYS A 29 -1.22 29.39 41.03
N CYS A 30 -0.84 30.46 40.33
CA CYS A 30 -0.58 31.77 40.92
C CYS A 30 -1.75 32.70 40.61
N ASP A 31 -2.29 33.34 41.64
CA ASP A 31 -3.32 34.39 41.58
C ASP A 31 -2.77 35.75 41.13
N ARG A 32 -1.44 35.86 40.95
CA ARG A 32 -0.71 37.01 40.36
C ARG A 32 -0.84 38.33 41.13
N CYS A 33 -1.37 38.30 42.34
CA CYS A 33 -1.28 39.37 43.33
C CYS A 33 0.12 39.42 43.96
N THR A 34 0.53 40.59 44.47
CA THR A 34 1.85 40.77 45.09
C THR A 34 1.71 41.12 46.57
N PRO A 35 2.08 40.24 47.52
CA PRO A 35 2.46 38.83 47.37
C PRO A 35 1.28 37.89 47.04
N CYS A 36 1.59 36.75 46.40
CA CYS A 36 0.58 35.81 45.90
C CYS A 36 -0.04 34.96 47.03
N SER A 37 -1.34 34.62 46.97
CA SER A 37 -2.02 33.89 48.05
C SER A 37 -1.36 32.53 48.37
N ASN A 38 -0.89 31.82 47.35
CA ASN A 38 -0.19 30.53 47.51
C ASN A 38 1.23 30.66 48.06
N CYS A 39 1.83 31.84 47.95
CA CYS A 39 3.14 32.17 48.49
C CYS A 39 3.00 32.53 49.98
N VAL A 40 1.95 33.30 50.31
CA VAL A 40 1.57 33.65 51.69
C VAL A 40 1.22 32.39 52.49
N LYS A 41 0.34 31.53 51.95
CA LYS A 41 -0.03 30.25 52.60
C LYS A 41 1.14 29.29 52.82
N ALA A 42 2.20 29.42 52.03
CA ALA A 42 3.38 28.57 52.13
C ALA A 42 4.54 29.24 52.87
N GLU A 43 4.34 30.44 53.41
CA GLU A 43 5.35 31.25 54.09
C GLU A 43 6.65 31.39 53.28
N LYS A 44 6.53 31.52 51.95
CA LYS A 44 7.65 31.70 51.03
C LYS A 44 7.64 33.09 50.42
N GLN A 45 8.85 33.64 50.23
CA GLN A 45 9.03 34.93 49.57
C GLN A 45 8.44 34.90 48.15
N CYS A 46 7.58 35.87 47.83
CA CYS A 46 6.92 35.98 46.55
C CYS A 46 7.65 37.00 45.67
N SER A 47 8.34 36.53 44.63
CA SER A 47 9.03 37.40 43.66
C SER A 47 8.46 37.24 42.25
N PHE A 48 8.15 38.36 41.62
CA PHE A 48 7.77 38.45 40.22
C PHE A 48 8.98 38.94 39.44
N ILE A 49 9.77 38.01 38.92
CA ILE A 49 10.90 38.31 38.03
C ILE A 49 10.43 38.06 36.60
N PRO A 50 10.46 39.07 35.71
CA PRO A 50 10.14 38.87 34.31
C PRO A 50 11.13 37.84 33.73
N PRO A 51 10.68 36.90 32.89
CA PRO A 51 11.58 35.93 32.29
C PRO A 51 12.65 36.71 31.51
N VAL A 52 13.90 36.61 31.97
CA VAL A 52 15.06 37.16 31.28
C VAL A 52 15.11 36.47 29.92
N ARG A 53 14.73 37.18 28.85
CA ARG A 53 15.01 36.76 27.48
C ARG A 53 16.53 36.71 27.35
N GLY A 54 17.10 35.52 27.51
CA GLY A 54 18.50 35.27 27.20
C GLY A 54 18.77 35.76 25.78
N LYS A 55 19.70 36.71 25.65
CA LYS A 55 20.17 37.25 24.37
C LYS A 55 20.77 36.10 23.57
N ARG A 56 19.98 35.53 22.64
CA ARG A 56 20.50 34.70 21.55
C ARG A 56 21.43 35.59 20.72
N LYS A 57 22.70 35.21 20.56
CA LYS A 57 23.63 35.85 19.63
C LYS A 57 22.96 35.95 18.25
N ARG A 58 22.86 37.16 17.71
CA ARG A 58 22.40 37.41 16.33
C ARG A 58 23.51 36.96 15.38
N THR A 59 23.27 35.89 14.63
CA THR A 59 24.02 35.55 13.40
C THR A 59 23.04 35.41 12.25
N LYS A 60 22.50 36.55 11.82
CA LYS A 60 21.99 36.76 10.45
C LYS A 60 22.39 38.18 10.05
N PRO A 61 23.02 38.40 8.89
CA PRO A 61 23.28 39.75 8.40
C PRO A 61 21.94 40.42 8.05
N PRO A 62 21.88 41.76 8.00
CA PRO A 62 20.65 42.48 7.71
C PRO A 62 20.18 42.10 6.30
N ARG A 63 18.90 41.76 6.16
CA ARG A 63 18.27 41.69 4.84
C ARG A 63 18.32 43.09 4.25
N GLU A 64 18.91 43.19 3.06
CA GLU A 64 18.87 44.36 2.20
C GLU A 64 17.43 44.89 2.10
N SER A 65 17.24 46.20 2.34
CA SER A 65 15.90 46.79 2.29
C SER A 65 15.34 46.72 0.88
N LEU A 66 14.01 46.67 0.74
CA LEU A 66 13.35 46.55 -0.56
C LEU A 66 13.79 47.67 -1.53
N HIS A 67 13.99 48.89 -1.01
CA HIS A 67 14.52 50.03 -1.76
C HIS A 67 16.00 49.90 -2.16
N ALA A 68 16.83 49.18 -1.38
CA ALA A 68 18.21 48.86 -1.76
C ALA A 68 18.25 47.78 -2.86
N LYS A 69 17.38 46.77 -2.77
CA LYS A 69 17.18 45.77 -3.83
C LYS A 69 16.67 46.39 -5.14
N LEU A 70 15.70 47.29 -5.06
CA LEU A 70 15.15 47.99 -6.21
C LEU A 70 16.23 48.82 -6.93
N ARG A 71 17.01 49.63 -6.20
CA ARG A 71 18.11 50.40 -6.80
C ARG A 71 19.16 49.53 -7.48
N ARG A 72 19.51 48.39 -6.87
CA ARG A 72 20.45 47.44 -7.45
C ARG A 72 19.90 46.80 -8.74
N TYR A 73 18.60 46.51 -8.80
CA TYR A 73 17.97 46.00 -10.03
C TYR A 73 17.84 47.08 -11.10
N GLU A 74 17.55 48.32 -10.74
CA GLU A 74 17.53 49.45 -11.66
C GLU A 74 18.91 49.73 -12.27
N GLU A 75 19.99 49.60 -11.48
CA GLU A 75 21.37 49.71 -11.98
C GLU A 75 21.76 48.55 -12.91
N LEU A 76 21.33 47.32 -12.60
CA LEU A 76 21.54 46.13 -13.43
C LEU A 76 20.75 46.19 -14.75
N LEU A 77 19.58 46.80 -14.75
CA LEU A 77 18.78 46.98 -15.97
C LEU A 77 19.31 48.13 -16.82
N LYS A 78 19.87 49.18 -16.21
CA LYS A 78 20.62 50.24 -16.92
C LYS A 78 21.88 49.70 -17.59
N SER A 79 22.61 48.79 -16.96
CA SER A 79 23.79 48.15 -17.58
C SER A 79 23.45 47.18 -18.71
N CYS A 80 22.19 46.74 -18.80
CA CYS A 80 21.66 45.94 -19.91
C CYS A 80 20.94 46.79 -21.00
N GLY A 81 21.02 48.12 -20.93
CA GLY A 81 20.53 49.02 -21.98
C GLY A 81 19.07 49.49 -21.85
N ALA A 82 18.39 49.20 -20.73
CA ALA A 82 17.03 49.66 -20.49
C ALA A 82 17.01 51.13 -20.01
N LYS A 83 16.22 51.99 -20.68
CA LYS A 83 16.00 53.40 -20.30
C LYS A 83 14.76 53.51 -19.40
N PHE A 84 14.92 54.12 -18.22
CA PHE A 84 13.82 54.43 -17.30
C PHE A 84 13.87 55.91 -16.90
N GLU A 85 12.70 56.57 -16.82
CA GLU A 85 12.54 57.91 -16.24
C GLU A 85 12.23 57.82 -14.73
N PRO A 86 12.72 58.75 -13.89
CA PRO A 86 12.55 58.68 -12.45
C PRO A 86 11.19 59.24 -12.01
N SER A 87 10.36 58.43 -11.36
CA SER A 87 9.16 58.90 -10.64
C SER A 87 9.47 59.06 -9.14
N GLY A 88 9.23 60.25 -8.61
CA GLY A 88 9.60 60.70 -7.27
C GLY A 88 8.84 60.08 -6.10
N ASP A 89 9.41 60.32 -4.92
CA ASP A 89 9.03 59.84 -3.58
C ASP A 89 7.57 60.15 -3.19
N PHE A 90 6.89 59.19 -2.55
CA PHE A 90 5.74 59.49 -1.69
C PHE A 90 5.69 58.58 -0.44
N ASP A 91 5.33 59.24 0.65
CA ASP A 91 5.36 58.87 2.07
C ASP A 91 4.01 58.30 2.56
N ASP A 92 4.01 57.75 3.78
CA ASP A 92 2.91 57.12 4.53
C ASP A 92 1.59 57.93 4.63
N SER A 93 0.42 57.27 4.56
CA SER A 93 -0.75 57.46 5.47
C SER A 93 -2.05 56.73 5.01
N GLU A 94 -3.00 56.63 5.95
CA GLU A 94 -4.09 55.66 6.15
C GLU A 94 -5.43 55.86 5.38
N SER A 95 -6.25 54.80 5.41
CA SER A 95 -7.73 54.76 5.60
C SER A 95 -8.75 54.66 4.41
N GLU A 96 -9.68 53.70 4.64
CA GLU A 96 -11.09 53.45 4.29
C GLU A 96 -11.89 54.00 3.07
N THR A 97 -12.73 53.09 2.55
CA THR A 97 -14.14 53.18 2.04
C THR A 97 -14.51 53.68 0.63
N ALA A 98 -15.14 52.75 -0.10
CA ALA A 98 -16.26 52.78 -1.08
C ALA A 98 -16.68 54.06 -1.84
N SER A 99 -16.88 53.94 -3.17
CA SER A 99 -18.04 54.38 -3.98
C SER A 99 -17.81 54.17 -5.50
N GLN A 100 -18.79 53.65 -6.24
CA GLN A 100 -18.99 53.84 -7.71
C GLN A 100 -20.01 55.00 -7.95
N PRO A 101 -20.43 55.46 -9.17
CA PRO A 101 -20.10 55.14 -10.59
C PRO A 101 -19.95 56.40 -11.54
N ASP A 102 -19.91 56.14 -12.87
CA ASP A 102 -20.34 56.97 -14.04
C ASP A 102 -19.37 57.95 -14.76
N VAL A 103 -19.09 57.68 -16.06
CA VAL A 103 -19.57 58.38 -17.30
C VAL A 103 -18.67 58.08 -18.53
N GLN A 104 -19.33 57.96 -19.70
CA GLN A 104 -18.98 57.56 -21.07
C GLN A 104 -18.19 58.54 -22.00
N MET A 105 -17.56 57.93 -23.04
CA MET A 105 -17.38 58.31 -24.48
C MET A 105 -16.35 59.40 -24.89
N ASP A 106 -15.24 59.03 -25.58
CA ASP A 106 -14.92 58.97 -27.05
C ASP A 106 -14.05 60.20 -27.44
N GLU A 107 -13.03 60.22 -28.32
CA GLU A 107 -12.63 59.44 -29.51
C GLU A 107 -11.11 59.71 -29.84
N ASP A 108 -10.47 58.78 -30.55
CA ASP A 108 -9.29 58.87 -31.46
C ASP A 108 -7.84 59.19 -31.00
N ALA A 109 -6.96 58.16 -31.08
CA ALA A 109 -5.81 58.06 -32.03
C ALA A 109 -4.62 57.19 -31.53
N ALA A 110 -4.42 56.02 -32.16
CA ALA A 110 -3.17 55.22 -32.29
C ALA A 110 -2.49 54.61 -31.02
N PRO A 111 -1.84 53.43 -31.13
CA PRO A 111 -1.93 52.37 -30.12
C PRO A 111 -0.95 52.53 -28.94
N PRO A 112 -1.40 52.45 -27.68
CA PRO A 112 -0.50 52.40 -26.53
C PRO A 112 -0.06 50.96 -26.24
N SER A 113 1.24 50.80 -26.00
CA SER A 113 1.88 49.60 -25.44
C SER A 113 1.13 49.12 -24.19
N GLN A 114 0.41 48.01 -24.32
CA GLN A 114 -0.40 47.41 -23.26
C GLN A 114 0.49 47.00 -22.08
N ARG A 115 0.28 47.67 -20.95
CA ARG A 115 0.60 47.15 -19.62
C ARG A 115 -0.13 45.82 -19.46
N ILE A 116 0.60 44.73 -19.21
CA ILE A 116 0.00 43.44 -18.85
C ILE A 116 -0.68 43.62 -17.49
N ASN A 117 -2.00 43.66 -17.49
CA ASN A 117 -2.82 43.62 -16.30
C ASN A 117 -2.87 42.15 -15.83
N LEU A 118 -2.36 41.86 -14.64
CA LEU A 118 -2.45 40.54 -13.99
C LEU A 118 -3.88 40.37 -13.43
N GLU A 119 -4.88 40.31 -14.31
CA GLU A 119 -6.26 39.99 -13.93
C GLU A 119 -6.51 38.47 -14.12
N GLU A 120 -6.76 37.81 -12.98
CA GLU A 120 -7.43 36.52 -12.76
C GLU A 120 -7.03 35.30 -13.64
N THR A 121 -6.13 34.48 -13.10
CA THR A 121 -5.88 33.09 -13.57
C THR A 121 -7.09 32.18 -13.25
N LYS A 122 -8.14 32.22 -14.07
CA LYS A 122 -9.31 31.33 -13.92
C LYS A 122 -9.06 29.95 -14.54
N PRO A 123 -9.54 28.85 -13.94
CA PRO A 123 -9.49 27.53 -14.56
C PRO A 123 -10.35 27.49 -15.83
N LYS A 124 -9.93 26.72 -16.84
CA LYS A 124 -10.60 26.66 -18.15
C LYS A 124 -10.67 25.22 -18.68
N LEU A 125 -11.84 24.85 -19.20
CA LEU A 125 -12.06 23.62 -19.97
C LEU A 125 -12.09 23.95 -21.47
N ILE A 126 -11.33 23.21 -22.26
CA ILE A 126 -11.34 23.30 -23.73
C ILE A 126 -11.92 22.01 -24.27
N ILE A 127 -12.96 22.12 -25.12
CA ILE A 127 -13.53 21.00 -25.86
C ILE A 127 -13.37 21.30 -27.35
N ASP A 128 -12.77 20.36 -28.08
CA ASP A 128 -12.65 20.42 -29.54
C ASP A 128 -12.87 19.04 -30.15
N ARG A 129 -13.78 18.95 -31.13
CA ARG A 129 -14.13 17.71 -31.87
C ARG A 129 -14.32 16.47 -30.98
N GLY A 130 -14.98 16.62 -29.83
CA GLY A 130 -15.24 15.51 -28.87
C GLY A 130 -14.09 15.18 -27.91
N THR A 131 -12.95 15.88 -28.01
CA THR A 131 -11.85 15.79 -27.06
C THR A 131 -11.95 16.89 -26.00
N SER A 132 -11.52 16.58 -24.77
CA SER A 132 -11.65 17.44 -23.59
C SER A 132 -10.29 17.60 -22.90
N ARG A 133 -9.94 18.84 -22.55
CA ARG A 133 -8.74 19.15 -21.76
C ARG A 133 -8.98 20.28 -20.78
N TYR A 134 -8.62 20.06 -19.53
CA TYR A 134 -8.84 20.96 -18.42
C TYR A 134 -7.53 21.53 -17.88
N PHE A 135 -7.52 22.83 -17.56
CA PHE A 135 -6.37 23.55 -17.03
C PHE A 135 -6.71 24.18 -15.68
N ASP A 136 -6.01 23.76 -14.62
CA ASP A 136 -6.13 24.33 -13.27
C ASP A 136 -5.61 25.78 -13.18
N ARG A 137 -4.70 26.18 -14.08
CA ARG A 137 -4.17 27.55 -14.21
C ARG A 137 -4.02 27.90 -15.69
N TYR A 138 -4.87 28.78 -16.18
CA TYR A 138 -4.80 29.29 -17.54
C TYR A 138 -4.15 30.68 -17.54
N VAL A 139 -3.09 30.86 -18.32
CA VAL A 139 -2.44 32.16 -18.54
C VAL A 139 -2.82 32.60 -19.94
N ASP A 140 -3.71 33.60 -20.05
CA ASP A 140 -4.00 34.24 -21.32
C ASP A 140 -2.74 34.99 -21.76
N THR A 141 -2.01 34.43 -22.72
CA THR A 141 -0.89 35.15 -23.31
C THR A 141 -1.43 35.98 -24.47
N THR A 142 -1.27 37.29 -24.35
CA THR A 142 -1.67 38.35 -25.29
C THR A 142 -0.87 38.26 -26.60
N PHE A 143 -1.03 37.17 -27.35
CA PHE A 143 -0.68 37.10 -28.76
C PHE A 143 -1.95 36.77 -29.53
N GLY A 144 -2.43 37.77 -30.27
CA GLY A 144 -3.55 37.59 -31.20
C GLY A 144 -3.28 36.42 -32.15
N CYS A 145 -4.36 35.72 -32.50
CA CYS A 145 -4.51 34.68 -33.53
C CYS A 145 -3.23 34.12 -34.18
N GLU A 146 -3.11 32.78 -34.14
CA GLU A 146 -2.16 31.94 -34.89
C GLU A 146 -0.81 31.61 -34.23
N LEU A 147 -0.84 31.23 -32.95
CA LEU A 147 0.07 30.20 -32.47
C LEU A 147 -0.75 28.93 -32.27
N HIS A 148 -0.59 27.98 -33.20
CA HIS A 148 -0.90 26.57 -32.97
C HIS A 148 -0.18 26.15 -31.68
N HIS A 149 -0.90 26.18 -30.55
CA HIS A 149 -0.51 25.38 -29.39
C HIS A 149 -0.38 23.94 -29.90
N PRO A 150 0.65 23.18 -29.45
CA PRO A 150 0.90 21.85 -29.97
C PRO A 150 -0.42 21.10 -29.88
N GLU A 151 -0.85 20.67 -31.05
CA GLU A 151 -2.20 20.27 -31.41
C GLU A 151 -3.00 19.67 -30.23
N VAL A 152 -4.28 20.02 -30.16
CA VAL A 152 -5.28 19.06 -29.72
C VAL A 152 -5.07 17.84 -30.63
N GLY A 153 -4.20 16.93 -30.21
CA GLY A 153 -3.39 16.12 -31.12
C GLY A 153 -4.22 15.54 -32.25
N GLU A 154 -3.83 15.82 -33.50
CA GLU A 154 -4.13 14.86 -34.55
C GLU A 154 -3.61 13.49 -34.07
N PRO A 155 -4.34 12.39 -34.31
CA PRO A 155 -3.87 11.07 -33.92
C PRO A 155 -2.48 10.88 -34.53
N ILE A 156 -1.45 10.83 -33.67
CA ILE A 156 -0.07 10.66 -34.10
C ILE A 156 -0.04 9.42 -34.98
N ASP A 157 0.33 9.64 -36.25
CA ASP A 157 0.36 8.64 -37.30
C ASP A 157 1.19 7.42 -36.85
N GLY A 158 0.51 6.30 -36.68
CA GLY A 158 0.99 4.92 -36.86
C GLY A 158 2.26 4.39 -36.15
N SER A 159 2.96 5.14 -35.30
CA SER A 159 4.35 4.77 -34.93
C SER A 159 4.62 4.37 -33.48
N ASN A 160 3.67 4.46 -32.53
CA ASN A 160 3.88 4.05 -31.13
C ASN A 160 2.99 2.88 -30.66
N LEU A 161 2.88 1.82 -31.47
CA LEU A 161 2.21 0.57 -31.07
C LEU A 161 2.87 -0.17 -29.87
N GLN A 162 4.01 0.31 -29.35
CA GLN A 162 4.76 -0.34 -28.27
C GLN A 162 4.37 0.13 -26.85
N ASP A 163 3.87 1.35 -26.64
CA ASP A 163 3.62 1.88 -25.28
C ASP A 163 2.42 1.22 -24.56
N GLY A 164 1.39 0.79 -25.32
CA GLY A 164 0.22 0.08 -24.75
C GLY A 164 0.51 -1.35 -24.30
N GLY A 165 1.63 -1.94 -24.75
CA GLY A 165 2.05 -3.28 -24.35
C GLY A 165 2.53 -3.37 -22.90
N LEU A 166 2.96 -2.26 -22.31
CA LEU A 166 3.52 -2.21 -20.95
C LEU A 166 2.47 -2.38 -19.84
N PHE A 167 1.20 -2.01 -20.10
CA PHE A 167 0.12 -2.02 -19.10
C PHE A 167 -0.68 -3.31 -19.03
N PHE A 168 -0.47 -4.22 -19.98
CA PHE A 168 -1.25 -5.44 -20.10
C PHE A 168 -0.30 -6.59 -20.43
N GLU A 169 -0.31 -7.68 -19.64
CA GLU A 169 0.63 -8.81 -19.81
C GLU A 169 0.81 -9.24 -21.28
N PRO A 170 2.05 -9.57 -21.72
CA PRO A 170 2.31 -10.04 -23.07
C PRO A 170 1.76 -11.46 -23.25
N GLU A 171 0.50 -11.59 -23.64
CA GLU A 171 -0.05 -12.87 -24.09
C GLU A 171 0.53 -13.19 -25.48
N GLN A 172 1.39 -14.21 -25.56
CA GLN A 172 1.86 -14.78 -26.83
C GLN A 172 0.71 -15.49 -27.55
N ILE A 173 -0.18 -14.74 -28.21
CA ILE A 173 -1.18 -15.26 -29.15
C ILE A 173 -1.33 -14.25 -30.29
N ASN A 174 -1.32 -14.75 -31.53
CA ASN A 174 -1.44 -14.03 -32.81
C ASN A 174 -2.24 -12.71 -32.69
N LYS A 175 -1.63 -11.60 -33.14
CA LYS A 175 -2.36 -10.33 -33.37
C LYS A 175 -3.69 -10.66 -34.08
N PRO A 176 -4.85 -10.23 -33.57
CA PRO A 176 -6.10 -10.44 -34.29
C PRO A 176 -5.97 -9.78 -35.67
N GLU A 177 -6.11 -10.58 -36.72
CA GLU A 177 -6.29 -10.09 -38.09
C GLU A 177 -7.54 -9.21 -38.11
N ASN A 178 -7.38 -7.93 -38.46
CA ASN A 178 -8.41 -6.90 -38.69
C ASN A 178 -9.66 -6.95 -37.77
N LEU A 179 -9.75 -5.99 -36.83
CA LEU A 179 -10.89 -5.84 -35.91
C LEU A 179 -12.25 -5.77 -36.62
N ALA A 180 -12.29 -5.25 -37.86
CA ALA A 180 -13.51 -5.18 -38.67
C ALA A 180 -14.23 -6.53 -38.78
N ASN A 181 -13.49 -7.65 -38.80
CA ASN A 181 -14.04 -9.00 -38.91
C ASN A 181 -14.63 -9.56 -37.62
N LEU A 182 -14.41 -8.88 -36.48
CA LEU A 182 -14.85 -9.32 -35.15
C LEU A 182 -16.14 -8.62 -34.68
N HIS A 183 -16.67 -7.68 -35.47
CA HIS A 183 -17.97 -7.08 -35.21
C HIS A 183 -19.09 -8.12 -35.32
N LEU A 184 -20.07 -8.01 -34.42
CA LEU A 184 -21.22 -8.90 -34.37
C LEU A 184 -22.28 -8.49 -35.41
N SER A 185 -23.04 -9.48 -35.90
CA SER A 185 -24.19 -9.21 -36.77
C SER A 185 -25.22 -8.33 -36.05
N LEU A 186 -25.99 -7.52 -36.79
CA LEU A 186 -27.04 -6.67 -36.22
C LEU A 186 -28.08 -7.45 -35.40
N GLN A 187 -28.39 -8.69 -35.81
CA GLN A 187 -29.31 -9.57 -35.07
C GLN A 187 -28.74 -9.98 -33.71
N THR A 188 -27.47 -10.41 -33.69
CA THR A 188 -26.77 -10.78 -32.46
C THR A 188 -26.62 -9.56 -31.56
N LEU A 189 -26.26 -8.41 -32.14
CA LEU A 189 -26.10 -7.15 -31.44
C LEU A 189 -27.38 -6.70 -30.73
N SER A 190 -28.55 -6.84 -31.38
CA SER A 190 -29.84 -6.54 -30.75
C SER A 190 -30.11 -7.41 -29.52
N LYS A 191 -29.78 -8.70 -29.57
CA LYS A 191 -29.90 -9.58 -28.40
C LYS A 191 -28.94 -9.17 -27.28
N LEU A 192 -27.71 -8.76 -27.62
CA LEU A 192 -26.76 -8.27 -26.63
C LEU A 192 -27.23 -6.97 -25.97
N LYS A 193 -27.89 -6.08 -26.71
CA LYS A 193 -28.51 -4.87 -26.16
C LYS A 193 -29.47 -5.18 -25.02
N ASP A 194 -30.38 -6.13 -25.24
CA ASP A 194 -31.38 -6.52 -24.24
C ASP A 194 -30.71 -7.12 -22.99
N ILE A 195 -29.66 -7.93 -23.19
CA ILE A 195 -28.89 -8.52 -22.08
C ILE A 195 -28.10 -7.44 -21.33
N TYR A 196 -27.49 -6.49 -22.03
CA TYR A 196 -26.78 -5.38 -21.43
C TYR A 196 -27.72 -4.52 -20.57
N LEU A 197 -28.88 -4.17 -21.11
CA LEU A 197 -29.92 -3.41 -20.40
C LEU A 197 -30.40 -4.12 -19.12
N ASP A 198 -30.56 -5.43 -19.16
CA ASP A 198 -31.04 -6.19 -18.01
C ASP A 198 -29.96 -6.42 -16.92
N ARG A 199 -28.70 -6.61 -17.34
CA ARG A 199 -27.64 -7.13 -16.46
C ARG A 199 -26.53 -6.14 -16.13
N VAL A 200 -26.14 -5.28 -17.07
CA VAL A 200 -24.94 -4.41 -16.99
C VAL A 200 -25.32 -2.97 -16.72
N ASP A 201 -26.24 -2.44 -17.52
CA ASP A 201 -26.63 -1.04 -17.51
C ASP A 201 -27.07 -0.52 -16.12
N PRO A 202 -27.89 -1.26 -15.34
CA PRO A 202 -28.33 -0.77 -14.03
C PRO A 202 -27.20 -0.63 -13.01
N MET A 203 -26.05 -1.23 -13.30
CA MET A 203 -24.91 -1.30 -12.39
C MET A 203 -23.73 -0.46 -12.83
N ILE A 204 -23.67 -0.14 -14.12
CA ILE A 204 -22.64 0.64 -14.81
C ILE A 204 -23.34 1.61 -15.77
N LYS A 205 -23.91 2.68 -15.23
CA LYS A 205 -24.70 3.67 -15.98
C LYS A 205 -23.83 4.76 -16.62
N ILE A 206 -22.75 4.39 -17.33
CA ILE A 206 -21.81 5.36 -17.97
C ILE A 206 -22.07 5.55 -19.47
N LEU A 207 -22.95 4.74 -20.05
CA LEU A 207 -23.32 4.76 -21.45
C LEU A 207 -24.76 5.24 -21.57
N HIS A 208 -24.99 6.28 -22.37
CA HIS A 208 -26.34 6.63 -22.76
C HIS A 208 -26.74 5.75 -23.95
N LEU A 209 -27.53 4.71 -23.67
CA LEU A 209 -27.77 3.66 -24.64
C LEU A 209 -28.44 4.14 -25.94
N PRO A 210 -29.43 5.06 -25.91
CA PRO A 210 -30.05 5.56 -27.14
C PRO A 210 -29.04 6.19 -28.12
N THR A 211 -28.17 7.09 -27.65
CA THR A 211 -27.17 7.76 -28.51
C THR A 211 -26.08 6.80 -28.97
N PHE A 212 -25.63 5.91 -28.08
CA PHE A 212 -24.66 4.89 -28.45
C PHE A 212 -25.20 3.96 -29.54
N TRP A 213 -26.46 3.53 -29.40
CA TRP A 213 -27.08 2.59 -30.33
C TRP A 213 -27.20 3.15 -31.74
N ILE A 214 -27.60 4.42 -31.86
CA ILE A 214 -27.67 5.12 -33.16
C ILE A 214 -26.29 5.13 -33.82
N SER A 215 -25.26 5.61 -33.12
CA SER A 215 -23.90 5.68 -33.66
C SER A 215 -23.32 4.31 -34.00
N ALA A 216 -23.55 3.30 -33.15
CA ALA A 216 -23.05 1.94 -33.36
C ALA A 216 -23.71 1.27 -34.57
N THR A 217 -25.02 1.41 -34.74
CA THR A 217 -25.74 0.78 -35.87
C THR A 217 -25.47 1.47 -37.21
N ASP A 218 -25.36 2.79 -37.22
CA ASP A 218 -24.97 3.57 -38.41
C ASP A 218 -23.60 3.12 -38.95
N ARG A 219 -22.61 3.01 -38.07
CA ARG A 219 -21.22 2.68 -38.44
C ARG A 219 -20.93 1.21 -38.68
N LEU A 220 -21.83 0.31 -38.29
CA LEU A 220 -21.70 -1.12 -38.64
C LEU A 220 -21.91 -1.42 -40.12
N SER A 221 -22.49 -0.47 -40.88
CA SER A 221 -22.61 -0.59 -42.33
C SER A 221 -21.26 -0.41 -43.06
N ASP A 222 -20.32 0.31 -42.45
CA ASP A 222 -18.93 0.45 -42.91
C ASP A 222 -17.94 0.35 -41.71
N PRO A 223 -17.65 -0.88 -41.24
CA PRO A 223 -16.77 -1.08 -40.09
C PRO A 223 -15.33 -0.60 -40.31
N GLN A 224 -14.86 -0.46 -41.56
CA GLN A 224 -13.49 -0.04 -41.83
C GLN A 224 -13.28 1.46 -41.62
N SER A 225 -14.34 2.27 -41.70
CA SER A 225 -14.29 3.71 -41.48
C SER A 225 -14.68 4.12 -40.05
N MET A 226 -14.74 3.17 -39.10
CA MET A 226 -15.25 3.44 -37.76
C MET A 226 -14.28 4.33 -36.95
N PRO A 227 -14.76 5.38 -36.26
CA PRO A 227 -13.94 6.13 -35.31
C PRO A 227 -13.38 5.20 -34.22
N THR A 228 -12.10 5.36 -33.90
CA THR A 228 -11.39 4.46 -32.96
C THR A 228 -11.99 4.48 -31.55
N ASP A 229 -12.53 5.61 -31.11
CA ASP A 229 -13.18 5.75 -29.80
C ASP A 229 -14.53 5.01 -29.73
N LEU A 230 -15.32 5.06 -30.79
CA LEU A 230 -16.54 4.28 -30.95
C LEU A 230 -16.23 2.79 -31.06
N GLU A 231 -15.22 2.40 -31.84
CA GLU A 231 -14.78 1.00 -31.97
C GLU A 231 -14.37 0.42 -30.61
N ALA A 232 -13.58 1.18 -29.83
CA ALA A 232 -13.20 0.81 -28.47
C ALA A 232 -14.43 0.64 -27.54
N MET A 233 -15.38 1.57 -27.60
CA MET A 233 -16.62 1.47 -26.83
C MET A 233 -17.45 0.25 -27.22
N MET A 234 -17.56 -0.07 -28.51
CA MET A 234 -18.32 -1.22 -29.00
C MET A 234 -17.72 -2.54 -28.52
N PHE A 235 -16.40 -2.72 -28.62
CA PHE A 235 -15.76 -3.94 -28.12
C PHE A 235 -15.79 -4.04 -26.59
N ALA A 236 -15.69 -2.91 -25.86
CA ALA A 236 -15.89 -2.90 -24.42
C ALA A 236 -17.33 -3.30 -24.03
N PHE A 237 -18.34 -2.81 -24.77
CA PHE A 237 -19.74 -3.20 -24.62
C PHE A 237 -19.96 -4.69 -24.90
N TYR A 238 -19.34 -5.25 -25.95
CA TYR A 238 -19.40 -6.68 -26.24
C TYR A 238 -18.80 -7.50 -25.11
N LEU A 239 -17.61 -7.12 -24.66
CA LEU A 239 -16.92 -7.80 -23.58
C LEU A 239 -17.77 -7.78 -22.30
N ALA A 240 -18.26 -6.60 -21.89
CA ALA A 240 -19.10 -6.46 -20.70
C ALA A 240 -20.34 -7.36 -20.75
N THR A 241 -21.03 -7.38 -21.88
CA THR A 241 -22.23 -8.19 -22.05
C THR A 241 -21.92 -9.68 -22.05
N ILE A 242 -20.91 -10.12 -22.81
CA ILE A 242 -20.46 -11.51 -22.90
C ILE A 242 -19.99 -12.01 -21.53
N SER A 243 -19.33 -11.14 -20.76
CA SER A 243 -18.93 -11.44 -19.40
C SER A 243 -20.14 -11.83 -18.56
N THR A 244 -21.34 -11.28 -18.73
CA THR A 244 -22.53 -11.67 -17.92
C THR A 244 -23.23 -12.97 -18.33
N LEU A 245 -22.85 -13.62 -19.43
CA LEU A 245 -23.52 -14.81 -19.94
C LEU A 245 -23.17 -16.08 -19.17
N LYS A 246 -24.14 -16.98 -19.00
CA LYS A 246 -23.86 -18.36 -18.56
C LYS A 246 -23.30 -19.20 -19.72
N GLU A 247 -22.73 -20.37 -19.40
CA GLU A 247 -22.10 -21.25 -20.41
C GLU A 247 -23.11 -21.72 -21.46
N ASP A 248 -24.31 -22.10 -21.03
CA ASP A 248 -25.45 -22.51 -21.87
C ASP A 248 -25.96 -21.37 -22.75
N GLU A 249 -26.10 -20.17 -22.19
CA GLU A 249 -26.51 -18.96 -22.93
C GLU A 249 -25.50 -18.60 -24.02
N CYS A 250 -24.19 -18.68 -23.70
CA CYS A 250 -23.13 -18.40 -24.66
C CYS A 250 -23.09 -19.44 -25.78
N GLN A 251 -23.25 -20.73 -25.44
CA GLN A 251 -23.34 -21.82 -26.40
C GLN A 251 -24.56 -21.67 -27.32
N HIS A 252 -25.71 -21.23 -26.80
CA HIS A 252 -26.92 -20.98 -27.60
C HIS A 252 -26.79 -19.75 -28.52
N LEU A 253 -26.22 -18.64 -28.02
CA LEU A 253 -26.10 -17.39 -28.78
C LEU A 253 -25.00 -17.42 -29.83
N PHE A 254 -23.87 -18.08 -29.54
CA PHE A 254 -22.67 -18.02 -30.37
C PHE A 254 -22.18 -19.39 -30.87
N GLY A 255 -22.74 -20.51 -30.40
CA GLY A 255 -22.30 -21.85 -30.79
C GLY A 255 -20.95 -22.25 -30.22
N VAL A 256 -20.38 -21.47 -29.31
CA VAL A 256 -19.04 -21.66 -28.74
C VAL A 256 -19.05 -21.50 -27.23
N ARG A 257 -18.04 -22.11 -26.58
CA ARG A 257 -17.83 -21.98 -25.14
C ARG A 257 -17.56 -20.54 -24.73
N ARG A 258 -18.04 -20.19 -23.55
CA ARG A 258 -17.93 -18.84 -22.99
C ARG A 258 -16.48 -18.40 -22.81
N SER A 259 -15.60 -19.29 -22.37
CA SER A 259 -14.18 -18.98 -22.17
C SER A 259 -13.49 -18.54 -23.46
N VAL A 260 -13.88 -19.12 -24.61
CA VAL A 260 -13.35 -18.76 -25.93
C VAL A 260 -13.84 -17.38 -26.35
N MET A 261 -15.14 -17.12 -26.19
CA MET A 261 -15.74 -15.81 -26.53
C MET A 261 -15.16 -14.68 -25.67
N HIS A 262 -15.08 -14.91 -24.37
CA HIS A 262 -14.51 -13.94 -23.45
C HIS A 262 -13.04 -13.63 -23.80
N SER A 263 -12.22 -14.66 -24.06
CA SER A 263 -10.82 -14.45 -24.47
C SER A 263 -10.72 -13.64 -25.76
N ARG A 264 -11.54 -13.98 -26.77
CA ARG A 264 -11.56 -13.29 -28.07
C ARG A 264 -11.94 -11.83 -27.94
N TYR A 265 -13.06 -11.53 -27.29
CA TYR A 265 -13.55 -10.15 -27.16
C TYR A 265 -12.75 -9.33 -26.15
N ARG A 266 -12.06 -9.97 -25.20
CA ARG A 266 -11.07 -9.29 -24.35
C ARG A 266 -9.87 -8.81 -25.17
N MET A 267 -9.32 -9.68 -26.03
CA MET A 267 -8.23 -9.29 -26.94
C MET A 267 -8.67 -8.19 -27.90
N ALA A 268 -9.87 -8.29 -28.47
CA ALA A 268 -10.42 -7.28 -29.38
C ALA A 268 -10.62 -5.93 -28.67
N ALA A 269 -11.22 -5.91 -27.47
CA ALA A 269 -11.42 -4.69 -26.69
C ALA A 269 -10.08 -4.05 -26.28
N ARG A 270 -9.10 -4.86 -25.88
CA ARG A 270 -7.73 -4.38 -25.59
C ARG A 270 -7.10 -3.74 -26.83
N GLN A 271 -7.18 -4.40 -27.99
CA GLN A 271 -6.62 -3.86 -29.23
C GLN A 271 -7.32 -2.58 -29.68
N ALA A 272 -8.65 -2.52 -29.59
CA ALA A 272 -9.42 -1.31 -29.91
C ALA A 272 -9.07 -0.14 -28.98
N LEU A 273 -8.87 -0.38 -27.68
CA LEU A 273 -8.39 0.64 -26.74
C LEU A 273 -6.97 1.13 -27.06
N MET A 274 -6.08 0.23 -27.48
CA MET A 274 -4.74 0.61 -27.93
C MET A 274 -4.80 1.46 -29.21
N ASN A 275 -5.63 1.07 -30.19
CA ASN A 275 -5.86 1.84 -31.41
C ASN A 275 -6.42 3.24 -31.10
N ALA A 276 -7.26 3.37 -30.07
CA ALA A 276 -7.81 4.63 -29.60
C ALA A 276 -6.84 5.45 -28.71
N GLY A 277 -5.61 4.99 -28.49
CA GLY A 277 -4.60 5.71 -27.70
C GLY A 277 -5.04 5.97 -26.25
N PHE A 278 -5.64 4.98 -25.58
CA PHE A 278 -6.32 5.21 -24.29
C PHE A 278 -5.45 5.85 -23.18
N LEU A 279 -4.12 5.64 -23.17
CA LEU A 279 -3.21 6.23 -22.18
C LEU A 279 -2.96 7.74 -22.36
N SER A 280 -3.13 8.25 -23.58
CA SER A 280 -2.95 9.66 -23.92
C SER A 280 -4.26 10.33 -24.32
N THR A 281 -5.38 9.60 -24.28
CA THR A 281 -6.67 10.06 -24.79
C THR A 281 -7.16 11.33 -24.09
N SER A 282 -7.92 12.11 -24.86
CA SER A 282 -8.73 13.24 -24.39
C SER A 282 -10.22 13.03 -24.70
N SER A 283 -10.61 11.87 -25.25
CA SER A 283 -12.02 11.54 -25.55
C SER A 283 -12.70 10.90 -24.31
N PRO A 284 -13.80 11.49 -23.80
CA PRO A 284 -14.61 10.86 -22.75
C PRO A 284 -15.17 9.49 -23.17
N THR A 285 -15.42 9.28 -24.47
CA THR A 285 -15.87 8.00 -25.02
C THR A 285 -14.81 6.92 -24.85
N THR A 286 -13.54 7.21 -25.19
CA THR A 286 -12.43 6.26 -24.96
C THR A 286 -12.24 5.98 -23.47
N LEU A 287 -12.38 6.98 -22.61
CA LEU A 287 -12.29 6.80 -21.15
C LEU A 287 -13.43 5.94 -20.61
N ALA A 288 -14.66 6.13 -21.10
CA ALA A 288 -15.80 5.28 -20.73
C ALA A 288 -15.62 3.84 -21.23
N ALA A 289 -15.07 3.64 -22.44
CA ALA A 289 -14.72 2.31 -22.95
C ALA A 289 -13.67 1.64 -22.06
N TYR A 290 -12.64 2.38 -21.63
CA TYR A 290 -11.62 1.90 -20.72
C TYR A 290 -12.20 1.54 -19.34
N ALA A 291 -13.11 2.35 -18.81
CA ALA A 291 -13.82 2.06 -17.56
C ALA A 291 -14.62 0.76 -17.65
N LEU A 292 -15.39 0.57 -18.72
CA LEU A 292 -16.17 -0.63 -18.95
C LEU A 292 -15.28 -1.87 -19.13
N PHE A 293 -14.15 -1.73 -19.82
CA PHE A 293 -13.14 -2.78 -19.97
C PHE A 293 -12.55 -3.23 -18.62
N MET A 294 -12.16 -2.29 -17.75
CA MET A 294 -11.61 -2.61 -16.42
C MET A 294 -12.61 -3.43 -15.57
N VAL A 295 -13.88 -3.03 -15.55
CA VAL A 295 -14.92 -3.76 -14.79
C VAL A 295 -15.17 -5.13 -15.40
N SER A 296 -15.18 -5.24 -16.73
CA SER A 296 -15.39 -6.51 -17.43
C SER A 296 -14.23 -7.48 -17.24
N CYS A 297 -13.02 -6.98 -16.98
CA CYS A 297 -11.84 -7.76 -16.64
C CYS A 297 -11.84 -8.24 -15.17
N ASN A 298 -12.42 -7.44 -14.25
CA ASN A 298 -12.61 -7.82 -12.84
C ASN A 298 -13.61 -8.98 -12.67
N TYR A 299 -14.52 -9.13 -13.63
CA TYR A 299 -15.55 -10.17 -13.66
C TYR A 299 -15.02 -11.61 -13.48
N GLN A 300 -13.82 -11.94 -14.01
CA GLN A 300 -13.25 -13.27 -13.86
C GLN A 300 -12.72 -13.55 -12.44
N ALA A 301 -12.15 -12.55 -11.75
CA ALA A 301 -11.79 -12.67 -10.33
C ALA A 301 -13.01 -13.06 -9.48
N PHE A 302 -14.18 -12.56 -9.87
CA PHE A 302 -15.45 -12.71 -9.15
C PHE A 302 -16.16 -14.06 -9.35
N LEU A 303 -16.03 -14.68 -10.53
CA LEU A 303 -16.64 -15.99 -10.83
C LEU A 303 -15.82 -17.21 -10.37
N ILE A 304 -14.54 -17.04 -10.07
CA ILE A 304 -13.63 -18.13 -9.64
C ILE A 304 -14.14 -18.81 -8.36
N PHE A 305 -14.98 -18.13 -7.57
CA PHE A 305 -15.54 -18.69 -6.35
C PHE A 305 -16.60 -19.78 -6.59
N SER A 306 -17.20 -19.91 -7.78
CA SER A 306 -18.39 -20.76 -7.99
C SER A 306 -18.21 -21.95 -8.97
N SER A 307 -17.06 -22.14 -9.62
CA SER A 307 -16.87 -23.25 -10.59
C SER A 307 -15.79 -24.28 -10.21
N HIS A 308 -16.26 -25.52 -10.04
CA HIS A 308 -15.60 -26.78 -9.66
C HIS A 308 -14.33 -27.25 -10.41
N LYS A 309 -13.62 -26.42 -11.18
CA LYS A 309 -12.47 -26.90 -11.97
C LYS A 309 -11.22 -26.02 -11.84
N LYS A 310 -10.25 -26.56 -11.09
CA LYS A 310 -8.85 -26.10 -10.92
C LYS A 310 -8.05 -25.89 -12.23
N THR A 311 -8.62 -26.13 -13.42
CA THR A 311 -7.85 -26.27 -14.68
C THR A 311 -7.89 -25.08 -15.64
N CYS A 312 -8.56 -23.95 -15.35
CA CYS A 312 -8.67 -22.84 -16.33
C CYS A 312 -8.29 -21.43 -15.84
N ILE A 313 -7.70 -21.27 -14.66
CA ILE A 313 -7.57 -19.94 -14.03
C ILE A 313 -6.09 -19.51 -13.97
N ARG A 314 -5.58 -19.05 -15.11
CA ARG A 314 -4.24 -18.43 -15.20
C ARG A 314 -4.25 -17.09 -15.95
N LYS A 315 -5.43 -16.51 -16.17
CA LYS A 315 -5.64 -15.41 -17.15
C LYS A 315 -6.54 -14.27 -16.67
N SER A 316 -6.78 -14.04 -15.37
CA SER A 316 -7.52 -12.84 -14.92
C SER A 316 -6.54 -11.76 -14.46
N TYR A 317 -6.83 -10.48 -14.69
CA TYR A 317 -6.02 -9.39 -14.12
C TYR A 317 -6.07 -9.45 -12.59
N LYS A 318 -4.92 -9.29 -11.94
CA LYS A 318 -4.81 -9.18 -10.47
C LYS A 318 -5.48 -7.88 -10.00
N CYS A 319 -6.08 -7.89 -8.81
CA CYS A 319 -6.71 -6.70 -8.20
C CYS A 319 -5.71 -5.53 -8.09
N ASP A 320 -4.43 -5.83 -7.80
CA ASP A 320 -3.34 -4.85 -7.77
C ASP A 320 -3.17 -4.11 -9.11
N THR A 321 -3.17 -4.87 -10.21
CA THR A 321 -3.07 -4.30 -11.56
C THR A 321 -4.28 -3.43 -11.87
N LEU A 322 -5.49 -3.90 -11.55
CA LEU A 322 -6.71 -3.13 -11.74
C LEU A 322 -6.71 -1.83 -10.92
N PHE A 323 -6.14 -1.82 -9.72
CA PHE A 323 -6.00 -0.62 -8.89
C PHE A 323 -5.03 0.40 -9.50
N VAL A 324 -3.90 -0.04 -10.06
CA VAL A 324 -3.00 0.87 -10.81
C VAL A 324 -3.70 1.45 -12.04
N LEU A 325 -4.44 0.59 -12.77
CA LEU A 325 -5.21 0.98 -13.95
C LEU A 325 -6.35 1.96 -13.61
N SER A 326 -7.02 1.81 -12.45
CA SER A 326 -8.01 2.78 -11.97
C SER A 326 -7.37 4.13 -11.68
N GLY A 327 -6.18 4.15 -11.06
CA GLY A 327 -5.42 5.38 -10.87
C GLY A 327 -5.06 6.11 -12.18
N VAL A 328 -4.75 5.37 -13.25
CA VAL A 328 -4.58 5.95 -14.59
C VAL A 328 -5.89 6.58 -15.09
N ALA A 329 -7.02 5.88 -14.92
CA ALA A 329 -8.33 6.40 -15.32
C ALA A 329 -8.70 7.68 -14.57
N ILE A 330 -8.41 7.76 -13.26
CA ILE A 330 -8.64 8.97 -12.44
C ILE A 330 -7.83 10.16 -12.96
N ARG A 331 -6.54 9.95 -13.29
CA ARG A 331 -5.69 11.02 -13.86
C ARG A 331 -6.15 11.46 -15.25
N LEU A 332 -6.60 10.54 -16.09
CA LEU A 332 -7.20 10.87 -17.40
C LEU A 332 -8.51 11.65 -17.23
N ALA A 333 -9.38 11.23 -16.32
CA ALA A 333 -10.61 11.95 -15.99
C ALA A 333 -10.31 13.37 -15.48
N ARG A 334 -9.28 13.53 -14.65
CA ARG A 334 -8.81 14.85 -14.18
C ARG A 334 -8.29 15.71 -15.32
N LYS A 335 -7.44 15.17 -16.20
CA LYS A 335 -6.96 15.82 -17.43
C LYS A 335 -8.11 16.33 -18.30
N MET A 336 -9.22 15.60 -18.35
CA MET A 336 -10.43 15.96 -19.11
C MET A 336 -11.41 16.85 -18.35
N GLY A 337 -11.16 17.17 -17.06
CA GLY A 337 -12.00 18.04 -16.24
C GLY A 337 -13.20 17.37 -15.56
N LEU A 338 -13.31 16.05 -15.56
CA LEU A 338 -14.49 15.33 -15.01
C LEU A 338 -14.61 15.42 -13.49
N HIS A 339 -13.53 15.74 -12.79
CA HIS A 339 -13.52 15.98 -11.35
C HIS A 339 -14.19 17.31 -10.95
N ARG A 340 -14.47 18.18 -11.93
CA ARG A 340 -15.14 19.47 -11.72
C ARG A 340 -16.62 19.40 -12.10
N ASP A 341 -17.45 20.12 -11.37
CA ASP A 341 -18.87 20.20 -11.72
C ASP A 341 -19.04 20.84 -13.11
N SER A 342 -19.62 20.08 -14.02
CA SER A 342 -19.74 20.44 -15.43
C SER A 342 -20.67 21.63 -15.67
N SER A 343 -21.61 21.88 -14.76
CA SER A 343 -22.46 23.08 -14.78
C SER A 343 -21.67 24.37 -14.56
N ALA A 344 -20.61 24.34 -13.74
CA ALA A 344 -19.72 25.49 -13.56
C ALA A 344 -18.80 25.74 -14.76
N LEU A 345 -18.68 24.75 -15.67
CA LEU A 345 -17.87 24.82 -16.88
C LEU A 345 -18.68 25.19 -18.14
N GLY A 346 -19.98 25.46 -18.00
CA GLY A 346 -20.85 25.87 -19.11
C GLY A 346 -21.21 24.75 -20.09
N LEU A 347 -21.13 23.49 -19.68
CA LEU A 347 -21.51 22.35 -20.51
C LEU A 347 -23.03 22.15 -20.54
N SER A 348 -23.53 21.51 -21.61
CA SER A 348 -24.94 21.15 -21.71
C SER A 348 -25.37 20.24 -20.54
N PRO A 349 -26.65 20.24 -20.14
CA PRO A 349 -27.14 19.32 -19.10
C PRO A 349 -26.89 17.85 -19.44
N PHE A 350 -27.02 17.47 -20.71
CA PHE A 350 -26.72 16.11 -21.19
C PHE A 350 -25.26 15.74 -20.95
N GLU A 351 -24.31 16.55 -21.44
CA GLU A 351 -22.88 16.29 -21.25
C GLU A 351 -22.48 16.32 -19.78
N SER A 352 -23.08 17.22 -18.99
CA SER A 352 -22.86 17.32 -17.56
C SER A 352 -23.26 16.02 -16.85
N GLU A 353 -24.43 15.47 -17.15
CA GLU A 353 -24.91 14.22 -16.57
C GLU A 353 -24.04 13.03 -17.00
N MET A 354 -23.64 12.95 -18.28
CA MET A 354 -22.76 11.88 -18.76
C MET A 354 -21.37 11.93 -18.11
N ARG A 355 -20.81 13.13 -17.91
CA ARG A 355 -19.52 13.33 -17.21
C ARG A 355 -19.63 13.00 -15.71
N ARG A 356 -20.73 13.37 -15.05
CA ARG A 356 -21.03 12.97 -13.66
C ARG A 356 -21.07 11.46 -13.52
N ARG A 357 -21.85 10.78 -14.37
CA ARG A 357 -21.97 9.32 -14.38
C ARG A 357 -20.61 8.63 -14.52
N LEU A 358 -19.77 9.09 -15.44
CA LEU A 358 -18.43 8.54 -15.65
C LEU A 358 -17.47 8.80 -14.48
N TRP A 359 -17.42 10.04 -13.96
CA TRP A 359 -16.58 10.39 -12.82
C TRP A 359 -16.90 9.54 -11.59
N TRP A 360 -18.17 9.48 -11.21
CA TRP A 360 -18.59 8.74 -10.01
C TRP A 360 -18.39 7.23 -10.17
N HIS A 361 -18.54 6.70 -11.39
CA HIS A 361 -18.22 5.30 -11.66
C HIS A 361 -16.73 5.01 -11.45
N LEU A 362 -15.84 5.83 -12.03
CA LEU A 362 -14.39 5.67 -11.87
C LEU A 362 -13.97 5.82 -10.40
N ALA A 363 -14.53 6.81 -9.70
CA ALA A 363 -14.29 7.03 -8.27
C ALA A 363 -14.69 5.80 -7.44
N TYR A 364 -15.85 5.22 -7.74
CA TYR A 364 -16.31 4.01 -7.06
C TYR A 364 -15.42 2.80 -7.35
N VAL A 365 -14.99 2.61 -8.59
CA VAL A 365 -14.09 1.50 -8.96
C VAL A 365 -12.76 1.61 -8.20
N ASP A 366 -12.15 2.79 -8.18
CA ASP A 366 -10.91 3.06 -7.44
C ASP A 366 -11.08 2.82 -5.93
N PHE A 367 -12.17 3.33 -5.35
CA PHE A 367 -12.53 3.10 -3.95
C PHE A 367 -12.72 1.60 -3.62
N ARG A 368 -13.42 0.86 -4.48
CA ARG A 368 -13.66 -0.57 -4.24
C ARG A 368 -12.40 -1.42 -4.37
N LEU A 369 -11.53 -1.09 -5.31
CA LEU A 369 -10.24 -1.79 -5.46
C LEU A 369 -9.32 -1.47 -4.27
N ALA A 370 -9.28 -0.23 -3.81
CA ALA A 370 -8.55 0.16 -2.61
C ALA A 370 -9.04 -0.62 -1.36
N ASP A 371 -10.37 -0.72 -1.18
CA ASP A 371 -11.01 -1.50 -0.10
C ASP A 371 -10.61 -2.99 -0.14
N VAL A 372 -10.61 -3.61 -1.32
CA VAL A 372 -10.22 -5.02 -1.47
C VAL A 372 -8.74 -5.23 -1.14
N LEU A 373 -7.87 -4.27 -1.47
CA LEU A 373 -6.43 -4.35 -1.23
C LEU A 373 -6.01 -3.82 0.15
N GLY A 374 -6.95 -3.35 0.98
CA GLY A 374 -6.63 -2.73 2.27
C GLY A 374 -5.80 -1.45 2.17
N THR A 375 -5.88 -0.73 1.05
CA THR A 375 -5.11 0.51 0.79
C THR A 375 -6.03 1.73 0.68
N LYS A 376 -5.43 2.92 0.51
CA LYS A 376 -6.16 4.18 0.35
C LYS A 376 -6.52 4.44 -1.12
N PRO A 377 -7.74 4.93 -1.41
CA PRO A 377 -8.08 5.35 -2.76
C PRO A 377 -7.30 6.60 -3.17
N SER A 378 -7.35 6.91 -4.47
CA SER A 378 -6.68 8.07 -5.06
C SER A 378 -7.07 9.38 -4.37
N LEU A 379 -6.07 10.17 -3.98
CA LEU A 379 -6.27 11.47 -3.29
C LEU A 379 -7.11 12.44 -4.13
N ASP A 380 -7.06 12.34 -5.46
CA ASP A 380 -7.85 13.15 -6.38
C ASP A 380 -9.37 13.10 -6.12
N LEU A 381 -9.87 12.00 -5.52
CA LEU A 381 -11.28 11.88 -5.16
C LEU A 381 -11.71 12.89 -4.08
N SER A 382 -10.78 13.30 -3.22
CA SER A 382 -11.05 14.24 -2.12
C SER A 382 -11.08 15.71 -2.57
N CYS A 383 -10.58 16.01 -3.77
CA CYS A 383 -10.47 17.37 -4.31
C CYS A 383 -11.53 17.68 -5.38
N SER A 384 -12.55 16.84 -5.52
CA SER A 384 -13.63 17.00 -6.50
C SER A 384 -14.79 17.82 -5.93
N ASP A 385 -15.32 18.73 -6.73
CA ASP A 385 -16.55 19.50 -6.45
C ASP A 385 -17.75 18.99 -7.28
N ASN A 386 -17.60 17.82 -7.94
CA ASN A 386 -18.59 17.29 -8.85
C ASN A 386 -19.86 16.81 -8.11
N GLN A 387 -21.02 17.14 -8.66
CA GLN A 387 -22.31 16.75 -8.09
C GLN A 387 -22.63 15.27 -8.36
N MET A 388 -23.48 14.68 -7.51
CA MET A 388 -24.02 13.32 -7.72
C MET A 388 -24.82 13.25 -9.04
N PRO A 389 -24.77 12.13 -9.78
CA PRO A 389 -25.64 11.95 -10.95
C PRO A 389 -27.12 11.98 -10.56
N LEU A 390 -27.98 12.37 -11.50
CA LEU A 390 -29.41 12.49 -11.26
C LEU A 390 -30.10 11.11 -11.28
N ASN A 391 -31.17 10.96 -10.49
CA ASN A 391 -32.03 9.78 -10.53
C ASN A 391 -33.00 9.84 -11.73
N VAL A 392 -32.49 9.57 -12.92
CA VAL A 392 -33.23 9.65 -14.19
C VAL A 392 -33.02 8.42 -15.06
N GLU A 393 -33.95 8.15 -15.97
CA GLU A 393 -33.80 7.15 -17.02
C GLU A 393 -33.12 7.75 -18.25
N ASP A 394 -32.61 6.90 -19.15
CA ASP A 394 -32.00 7.39 -20.39
C ASP A 394 -33.02 8.09 -21.31
N GLU A 395 -34.29 7.73 -21.23
CA GLU A 395 -35.37 8.42 -21.97
C GLU A 395 -35.57 9.87 -21.53
N ASP A 396 -35.13 10.24 -20.33
CA ASP A 396 -35.19 11.61 -19.83
C ASP A 396 -34.00 12.47 -20.32
N LEU A 397 -33.02 11.86 -21.00
CA LEU A 397 -31.81 12.50 -21.47
C LEU A 397 -31.78 12.57 -22.99
N HIS A 398 -31.50 13.75 -23.53
CA HIS A 398 -31.27 13.92 -24.97
C HIS A 398 -30.17 14.96 -25.22
N PRO A 399 -29.32 14.79 -26.26
CA PRO A 399 -28.20 15.69 -26.53
C PRO A 399 -28.57 17.16 -26.66
N ASP A 400 -29.75 17.43 -27.21
CA ASP A 400 -30.23 18.79 -27.49
C ASP A 400 -30.95 19.47 -26.30
N MET A 401 -30.86 18.89 -25.09
CA MET A 401 -31.54 19.43 -23.91
C MET A 401 -30.86 20.70 -23.41
N VAL A 402 -31.65 21.70 -23.03
CA VAL A 402 -31.17 22.99 -22.51
C VAL A 402 -31.33 23.08 -21.00
N ASP A 403 -32.40 22.49 -20.47
CA ASP A 403 -32.69 22.41 -19.05
C ASP A 403 -32.36 21.01 -18.50
N PRO A 404 -31.85 20.90 -17.25
CA PRO A 404 -31.62 19.60 -16.62
C PRO A 404 -32.94 18.85 -16.40
N PRO A 405 -32.95 17.50 -16.51
CA PRO A 405 -34.16 16.72 -16.31
C PRO A 405 -34.57 16.73 -14.83
N LEU A 406 -35.87 16.55 -14.58
CA LEU A 406 -36.38 16.41 -13.21
C LEU A 406 -36.05 15.01 -12.67
N GLU A 407 -35.49 14.95 -11.46
CA GLU A 407 -35.26 13.66 -10.79
C GLU A 407 -36.57 12.90 -10.60
N ARG A 408 -36.58 11.63 -11.05
CA ARG A 408 -37.70 10.73 -10.81
C ARG A 408 -37.78 10.34 -9.34
N ARG A 409 -39.01 10.14 -8.85
CA ARG A 409 -39.26 9.58 -7.51
C ARG A 409 -39.28 8.06 -7.57
N GLY A 410 -38.58 7.41 -6.64
CA GLY A 410 -38.53 5.95 -6.55
C GLY A 410 -37.35 5.32 -7.30
N ILE A 411 -37.50 4.04 -7.63
CA ILE A 411 -36.44 3.21 -8.22
C ILE A 411 -36.39 3.41 -9.74
N THR A 412 -35.18 3.65 -10.24
CA THR A 412 -34.82 3.74 -11.67
C THR A 412 -33.69 2.76 -11.98
N THR A 413 -33.35 2.59 -13.25
CA THR A 413 -32.15 1.83 -13.65
C THR A 413 -30.86 2.44 -13.11
N THR A 414 -30.81 3.75 -12.86
CA THR A 414 -29.65 4.47 -12.31
C THR A 414 -29.50 4.30 -10.78
N THR A 415 -30.58 3.94 -10.09
CA THR A 415 -30.64 3.84 -8.62
C THR A 415 -29.53 2.98 -8.00
N PRO A 416 -29.16 1.81 -8.54
CA PRO A 416 -28.09 1.01 -7.95
C PRO A 416 -26.72 1.70 -7.98
N CYS A 417 -26.41 2.46 -9.03
CA CYS A 417 -25.22 3.31 -9.09
C CYS A 417 -25.27 4.41 -8.02
N LEU A 418 -26.41 5.09 -7.87
CA LEU A 418 -26.56 6.17 -6.88
C LEU A 418 -26.37 5.68 -5.45
N ILE A 419 -26.90 4.52 -5.10
CA ILE A 419 -26.74 3.95 -3.76
C ILE A 419 -25.25 3.68 -3.46
N LYS A 420 -24.51 3.12 -4.43
CA LYS A 420 -23.06 2.91 -4.32
C LYS A 420 -22.34 4.22 -4.01
N TYR A 421 -22.70 5.30 -4.70
CA TYR A 421 -22.08 6.61 -4.56
C TYR A 421 -22.47 7.29 -3.24
N VAL A 422 -23.75 7.22 -2.84
CA VAL A 422 -24.25 7.72 -1.54
C VAL A 422 -23.55 7.04 -0.38
N ILE A 423 -23.40 5.70 -0.43
CA ILE A 423 -22.70 4.94 0.61
C ILE A 423 -21.24 5.39 0.69
N MET A 424 -20.54 5.41 -0.46
CA MET A 424 -19.15 5.85 -0.55
C MET A 424 -18.98 7.26 0.05
N GLU A 425 -19.74 8.24 -0.43
CA GLU A 425 -19.66 9.62 0.04
C GLU A 425 -20.00 9.77 1.53
N SER A 426 -20.93 8.97 2.03
CA SER A 426 -21.31 8.99 3.45
C SER A 426 -20.19 8.57 4.38
N LEU A 427 -19.23 7.76 3.93
CA LEU A 427 -18.07 7.35 4.74
C LEU A 427 -17.21 8.55 5.18
N ARG A 428 -17.16 9.63 4.37
CA ARG A 428 -16.41 10.86 4.71
C ARG A 428 -16.94 11.53 5.98
N LYS A 429 -18.23 11.36 6.30
CA LYS A 429 -18.86 11.93 7.51
C LYS A 429 -18.31 11.34 8.80
N PHE A 430 -17.61 10.21 8.74
CA PHE A 430 -17.04 9.52 9.90
C PHE A 430 -15.55 9.85 10.12
N SER A 431 -14.90 10.61 9.23
CA SER A 431 -13.51 11.05 9.41
C SER A 431 -13.44 12.49 9.95
N THR A 432 -12.99 12.65 11.19
CA THR A 432 -12.85 13.97 11.84
C THR A 432 -11.43 14.53 11.75
N SER A 433 -10.43 13.66 11.73
CA SER A 433 -9.01 14.01 11.76
C SER A 433 -8.50 14.45 10.38
N CYS A 434 -9.10 13.92 9.31
CA CYS A 434 -8.79 14.28 7.93
C CYS A 434 -10.03 14.09 7.04
N PRO A 435 -10.79 15.16 6.73
CA PRO A 435 -12.03 15.08 5.94
C PRO A 435 -11.87 14.47 4.53
N SER A 436 -10.63 14.36 4.04
CA SER A 436 -10.28 13.73 2.76
C SER A 436 -10.11 12.21 2.83
N GLU A 437 -10.18 11.58 4.01
CA GLU A 437 -10.07 10.11 4.12
C GLU A 437 -11.39 9.40 3.81
N LEU A 438 -11.43 8.72 2.66
CA LEU A 438 -12.54 7.89 2.19
C LEU A 438 -12.23 6.40 2.43
N ARG A 439 -12.69 5.83 3.54
CA ARG A 439 -12.39 4.44 3.94
C ARG A 439 -13.44 3.83 4.88
N TRP A 440 -13.62 2.50 4.84
CA TRP A 440 -14.54 1.81 5.76
C TRP A 440 -14.05 1.83 7.20
N GLU A 441 -12.73 1.81 7.43
CA GLU A 441 -12.17 1.82 8.79
C GLU A 441 -12.38 3.16 9.51
N ALA A 442 -12.81 4.22 8.82
CA ALA A 442 -13.23 5.46 9.46
C ALA A 442 -14.38 5.21 10.45
N LEU A 443 -15.25 4.23 10.17
CA LEU A 443 -16.30 3.81 11.11
C LEU A 443 -15.75 3.09 12.34
N SER A 444 -14.56 2.48 12.26
CA SER A 444 -13.89 1.85 13.40
C SER A 444 -13.09 2.86 14.24
N SER A 445 -12.90 4.10 13.77
CA SER A 445 -12.08 5.11 14.46
C SER A 445 -12.65 5.47 15.85
N PRO A 446 -11.81 5.60 16.90
CA PRO A 446 -12.24 6.07 18.21
C PRO A 446 -12.55 7.59 18.24
N ASP A 447 -12.21 8.34 17.18
CA ASP A 447 -12.36 9.80 17.14
C ASP A 447 -13.84 10.24 17.19
N VAL A 448 -14.76 9.35 16.78
CA VAL A 448 -16.20 9.57 16.80
C VAL A 448 -16.85 8.61 17.80
N THR A 449 -17.68 9.12 18.70
CA THR A 449 -18.39 8.28 19.67
C THR A 449 -19.39 7.35 18.98
N ILE A 450 -19.61 6.16 19.55
CA ILE A 450 -20.59 5.17 19.02
C ILE A 450 -21.97 5.81 18.84
N MET A 451 -22.47 6.55 19.84
CA MET A 451 -23.75 7.27 19.74
C MET A 451 -23.82 8.22 18.54
N LYS A 452 -22.71 8.92 18.23
CA LYS A 452 -22.66 9.82 17.08
C LYS A 452 -22.59 9.02 15.77
N LYS A 453 -21.87 7.89 15.74
CA LYS A 453 -21.86 6.98 14.59
C LYS A 453 -23.28 6.45 14.31
N ASP A 454 -24.00 5.99 15.33
CA ASP A 454 -25.38 5.49 15.21
C ASP A 454 -26.34 6.55 14.71
N SER A 455 -26.22 7.79 15.20
CA SER A 455 -27.02 8.90 14.70
C SER A 455 -26.77 9.18 13.22
N ILE A 456 -25.51 9.13 12.77
CA ILE A 456 -25.17 9.32 11.35
C ILE A 456 -25.68 8.15 10.51
N ILE A 457 -25.49 6.91 10.96
CA ILE A 457 -25.98 5.71 10.27
C ILE A 457 -27.51 5.72 10.17
N GLY A 458 -28.21 6.02 11.26
CA GLY A 458 -29.67 6.15 11.28
C GLY A 458 -30.17 7.21 10.31
N HIS A 459 -29.50 8.37 10.24
CA HIS A 459 -29.84 9.40 9.27
C HIS A 459 -29.65 8.93 7.82
N ILE A 460 -28.59 8.18 7.52
CA ILE A 460 -28.37 7.60 6.19
C ILE A 460 -29.44 6.55 5.87
N GLU A 461 -29.78 5.69 6.83
CA GLU A 461 -30.83 4.68 6.73
C GLU A 461 -32.19 5.35 6.42
N ASP A 462 -32.57 6.39 7.16
CA ASP A 462 -33.79 7.17 6.92
C ASP A 462 -33.80 7.84 5.54
N GLN A 463 -32.67 8.42 5.11
CA GLN A 463 -32.57 9.04 3.78
C GLN A 463 -32.76 8.01 2.66
N LEU A 464 -32.14 6.82 2.77
CA LEU A 464 -32.26 5.76 1.79
C LEU A 464 -33.64 5.10 1.81
N GLU A 465 -34.26 4.98 3.00
CA GLU A 465 -35.63 4.50 3.16
C GLU A 465 -36.61 5.43 2.44
N MET A 466 -36.48 6.73 2.71
CA MET A 466 -37.32 7.76 2.12
C MET A 466 -37.05 7.95 0.63
N LYS A 467 -35.80 7.87 0.16
CA LYS A 467 -35.54 8.08 -1.27
C LYS A 467 -35.89 6.85 -2.11
N TYR A 468 -35.64 5.64 -1.60
CA TYR A 468 -35.68 4.41 -2.39
C TYR A 468 -36.52 3.27 -1.78
N LEU A 469 -36.24 2.81 -0.54
CA LEU A 469 -36.80 1.54 -0.06
C LEU A 469 -38.33 1.50 0.01
N ARG A 470 -38.98 2.61 0.37
CA ARG A 470 -40.46 2.67 0.42
C ARG A 470 -41.15 2.49 -0.94
N TYR A 471 -40.40 2.57 -2.04
CA TYR A 471 -40.88 2.38 -3.40
C TYR A 471 -40.48 1.01 -3.98
N CYS A 472 -39.78 0.16 -3.20
CA CYS A 472 -39.37 -1.16 -3.66
C CYS A 472 -40.58 -2.11 -3.77
N ASP A 473 -40.65 -2.83 -4.89
CA ASP A 473 -41.64 -3.88 -5.14
C ASP A 473 -40.93 -5.24 -5.07
N PRO A 474 -41.27 -6.13 -4.11
CA PRO A 474 -40.64 -7.44 -3.98
C PRO A 474 -40.77 -8.35 -5.22
N SER A 475 -41.75 -8.09 -6.09
CA SER A 475 -41.94 -8.85 -7.34
C SER A 475 -40.91 -8.48 -8.42
N ASN A 476 -40.33 -7.28 -8.33
CA ASN A 476 -39.33 -6.80 -9.28
C ASN A 476 -37.91 -7.15 -8.79
N SER A 477 -37.18 -7.93 -9.60
CA SER A 477 -35.81 -8.36 -9.30
C SER A 477 -34.84 -7.21 -9.01
N LEU A 478 -34.95 -6.06 -9.71
CA LEU A 478 -34.10 -4.90 -9.49
C LEU A 478 -34.42 -4.20 -8.15
N HIS A 479 -35.70 -4.09 -7.80
CA HIS A 479 -36.14 -3.47 -6.55
C HIS A 479 -35.72 -4.32 -5.35
N THR A 480 -35.87 -5.64 -5.45
CA THR A 480 -35.37 -6.59 -4.45
C THR A 480 -33.86 -6.49 -4.31
N PHE A 481 -33.12 -6.39 -5.42
CA PHE A 481 -31.67 -6.19 -5.40
C PHE A 481 -31.27 -4.87 -4.70
N VAL A 482 -31.92 -3.76 -5.05
CA VAL A 482 -31.71 -2.45 -4.40
C VAL A 482 -31.97 -2.53 -2.90
N SER A 483 -33.05 -3.19 -2.50
CA SER A 483 -33.41 -3.44 -1.10
C SER A 483 -32.28 -4.15 -0.35
N ILE A 484 -31.74 -5.23 -0.92
CA ILE A 484 -30.63 -5.99 -0.32
C ILE A 484 -29.37 -5.13 -0.26
N MET A 485 -29.06 -4.38 -1.32
CA MET A 485 -27.86 -3.56 -1.39
C MET A 485 -27.87 -2.46 -0.31
N ILE A 486 -29.00 -1.79 -0.09
CA ILE A 486 -29.13 -0.79 0.97
C ILE A 486 -29.01 -1.46 2.35
N ARG A 487 -29.82 -2.49 2.61
CA ARG A 487 -29.88 -3.13 3.94
C ARG A 487 -28.57 -3.80 4.33
N SER A 488 -27.90 -4.48 3.40
CA SER A 488 -26.57 -5.06 3.64
C SER A 488 -25.52 -3.99 3.87
N SER A 489 -25.58 -2.84 3.19
CA SER A 489 -24.64 -1.74 3.42
C SER A 489 -24.83 -1.10 4.79
N ILE A 490 -26.07 -0.93 5.25
CA ILE A 490 -26.35 -0.46 6.62
C ILE A 490 -25.89 -1.48 7.66
N CYS A 491 -26.15 -2.78 7.47
CA CYS A 491 -25.64 -3.83 8.36
C CYS A 491 -24.10 -3.82 8.41
N LYS A 492 -23.44 -3.64 7.25
CA LYS A 492 -21.97 -3.49 7.19
C LYS A 492 -21.53 -2.25 7.98
N MET A 493 -22.16 -1.10 7.80
CA MET A 493 -21.82 0.12 8.57
C MET A 493 -21.94 -0.11 10.08
N LYS A 494 -23.02 -0.75 10.54
CA LYS A 494 -23.23 -1.09 11.96
C LYS A 494 -22.14 -2.05 12.47
N LEU A 495 -21.77 -3.07 11.69
CA LEU A 495 -20.70 -4.01 12.02
C LEU A 495 -19.35 -3.30 12.22
N PHE A 496 -19.00 -2.33 11.37
CA PHE A 496 -17.77 -1.54 11.52
C PHE A 496 -17.86 -0.51 12.66
N ALA A 497 -19.01 0.13 12.85
CA ALA A 497 -19.21 1.13 13.91
C ALA A 497 -19.11 0.53 15.32
N HIS A 498 -19.67 -0.68 15.50
CA HIS A 498 -19.65 -1.44 16.75
C HIS A 498 -18.52 -2.48 16.79
N ASN A 499 -17.49 -2.33 15.95
CA ASN A 499 -16.44 -3.34 15.82
C ASN A 499 -15.79 -3.60 17.19
N PRO A 500 -15.81 -4.85 17.70
CA PRO A 500 -15.31 -5.20 19.03
C PRO A 500 -13.83 -4.87 19.24
N ARG A 501 -13.05 -4.63 18.18
CA ARG A 501 -11.65 -4.16 18.27
C ARG A 501 -11.46 -2.87 19.07
N GLN A 502 -12.49 -2.03 19.18
CA GLN A 502 -12.41 -0.85 20.05
C GLN A 502 -12.21 -1.22 21.54
N PHE A 503 -12.50 -2.47 21.91
CA PHE A 503 -12.30 -3.01 23.26
C PHE A 503 -11.00 -3.83 23.41
N ALA A 504 -10.24 -4.09 22.33
CA ALA A 504 -9.03 -4.93 22.39
C ALA A 504 -7.93 -4.38 23.33
N ASN A 505 -7.90 -3.06 23.53
CA ASN A 505 -6.96 -2.38 24.45
C ASN A 505 -7.60 -1.95 25.78
N ASN A 506 -8.86 -2.34 26.04
CA ASN A 506 -9.60 -1.92 27.21
C ASN A 506 -9.81 -3.12 28.15
N PRO A 507 -9.44 -3.06 29.45
CA PRO A 507 -9.64 -4.17 30.38
C PRO A 507 -11.13 -4.50 30.65
N ILE A 508 -12.06 -3.74 30.06
CA ILE A 508 -13.50 -3.94 30.19
C ILE A 508 -13.96 -4.93 29.10
N LYS A 509 -14.57 -6.05 29.53
CA LYS A 509 -15.22 -7.01 28.63
C LYS A 509 -16.28 -6.31 27.76
N VAL A 510 -16.36 -6.71 26.48
CA VAL A 510 -17.37 -6.20 25.54
C VAL A 510 -18.77 -6.33 26.15
N PRO A 511 -19.56 -5.25 26.27
CA PRO A 511 -20.91 -5.31 26.80
C PRO A 511 -21.81 -6.29 26.02
N GLN A 512 -22.76 -6.93 26.71
CA GLN A 512 -23.65 -7.90 26.08
C GLN A 512 -24.52 -7.26 24.98
N ASP A 513 -24.95 -6.02 25.16
CA ASP A 513 -25.74 -5.29 24.18
C ASP A 513 -24.96 -5.05 22.88
N GLU A 514 -23.68 -4.72 22.98
CA GLU A 514 -22.78 -4.55 21.83
C GLU A 514 -22.55 -5.89 21.09
N ARG A 515 -22.35 -6.98 21.84
CA ARG A 515 -22.25 -8.34 21.26
C ARG A 515 -23.52 -8.75 20.52
N ASN A 516 -24.70 -8.41 21.05
CA ASN A 516 -25.98 -8.69 20.40
C ASN A 516 -26.13 -7.91 19.09
N ILE A 517 -25.84 -6.60 19.11
CA ILE A 517 -25.88 -5.76 17.89
C ILE A 517 -24.95 -6.34 16.82
N PHE A 518 -23.75 -6.76 17.22
CA PHE A 518 -22.77 -7.33 16.32
C PHE A 518 -23.23 -8.65 15.70
N PHE A 519 -23.69 -9.60 16.53
CA PHE A 519 -24.17 -10.91 16.10
C PHE A 519 -25.37 -10.79 15.16
N ASP A 520 -26.36 -9.95 15.48
CA ASP A 520 -27.56 -9.77 14.67
C ASP A 520 -27.24 -9.23 13.26
N ASN A 521 -26.32 -8.26 13.18
CA ASN A 521 -25.91 -7.70 11.88
C ASN A 521 -25.04 -8.68 11.07
N ALA A 522 -24.16 -9.45 11.73
CA ALA A 522 -23.37 -10.48 11.07
C ALA A 522 -24.26 -11.61 10.50
N MET A 523 -25.24 -12.07 11.28
CA MET A 523 -26.23 -13.06 10.84
C MET A 523 -27.04 -12.57 9.64
N LYS A 524 -27.54 -11.32 9.67
CA LYS A 524 -28.26 -10.71 8.53
C LYS A 524 -27.39 -10.63 7.28
N LEU A 525 -26.10 -10.32 7.41
CA LEU A 525 -25.17 -10.30 6.27
C LEU A 525 -25.01 -11.69 5.64
N LEU A 526 -24.93 -12.76 6.44
CA LEU A 526 -24.92 -14.14 5.92
C LEU A 526 -26.23 -14.48 5.19
N GLU A 527 -27.38 -14.08 5.74
CA GLU A 527 -28.69 -14.28 5.09
C GLU A 527 -28.78 -13.56 3.75
N TYR A 528 -28.33 -12.30 3.66
CA TYR A 528 -28.32 -11.56 2.40
C TYR A 528 -27.39 -12.21 1.36
N VAL A 529 -26.23 -12.72 1.79
CA VAL A 529 -25.31 -13.45 0.90
C VAL A 529 -25.99 -14.71 0.36
N ILE A 530 -26.64 -15.49 1.22
CA ILE A 530 -27.35 -16.71 0.83
C ILE A 530 -28.50 -16.38 -0.12
N PHE A 531 -29.33 -15.39 0.22
CA PHE A 531 -30.47 -14.98 -0.60
C PHE A 531 -30.05 -14.52 -2.00
N MET A 532 -28.90 -13.84 -2.11
CA MET A 532 -28.29 -13.47 -3.39
C MET A 532 -27.76 -14.70 -4.16
N GLN A 533 -27.22 -15.71 -3.46
CA GLN A 533 -26.64 -16.91 -4.06
C GLN A 533 -27.66 -17.96 -4.49
N GLU A 534 -28.79 -18.10 -3.79
CA GLU A 534 -29.86 -19.03 -4.19
C GLU A 534 -30.53 -18.61 -5.50
N GLY A 535 -30.38 -17.34 -5.90
CA GLY A 535 -30.87 -16.83 -7.18
C GLY A 535 -32.39 -16.78 -7.29
N SER A 536 -33.09 -16.94 -6.16
CA SER A 536 -34.54 -16.72 -6.04
C SER A 536 -34.91 -15.34 -6.58
N HIS A 537 -36.11 -15.22 -7.18
CA HIS A 537 -36.63 -13.96 -7.71
C HIS A 537 -35.80 -13.30 -8.85
N GLY A 538 -34.98 -14.08 -9.57
CA GLY A 538 -34.24 -13.57 -10.73
C GLY A 538 -32.97 -12.78 -10.39
N LEU A 539 -32.50 -12.83 -9.14
CA LEU A 539 -31.31 -12.10 -8.67
C LEU A 539 -29.98 -12.66 -9.18
N GLY A 540 -29.98 -13.88 -9.72
CA GLY A 540 -28.80 -14.54 -10.25
C GLY A 540 -28.01 -13.71 -11.28
N LYS A 541 -28.70 -12.83 -12.02
CA LYS A 541 -28.10 -11.93 -13.02
C LYS A 541 -27.24 -10.81 -12.44
N TYR A 542 -27.39 -10.49 -11.14
CA TYR A 542 -26.63 -9.42 -10.47
C TYR A 542 -25.46 -9.95 -9.62
N LYS A 543 -25.29 -11.28 -9.52
CA LYS A 543 -24.26 -11.92 -8.68
C LYS A 543 -22.84 -11.40 -8.93
N TRP A 544 -22.54 -11.05 -10.18
CA TRP A 544 -21.22 -10.59 -10.58
C TRP A 544 -20.82 -9.21 -10.02
N HIS A 545 -21.73 -8.50 -9.36
CA HIS A 545 -21.43 -7.25 -8.66
C HIS A 545 -21.24 -7.40 -7.16
N PHE A 546 -21.56 -8.55 -6.58
CA PHE A 546 -21.68 -8.68 -5.13
C PHE A 546 -20.38 -9.18 -4.49
N GLY A 547 -19.48 -8.24 -4.14
CA GLY A 547 -18.21 -8.42 -3.41
C GLY A 547 -18.24 -9.41 -2.23
N THR A 548 -17.32 -10.39 -2.18
CA THR A 548 -17.13 -11.31 -1.04
C THR A 548 -16.16 -10.74 0.01
N SER A 549 -15.64 -9.53 -0.17
CA SER A 549 -14.56 -8.94 0.64
C SER A 549 -14.87 -8.83 2.15
N VAL A 550 -16.14 -8.98 2.54
CA VAL A 550 -16.60 -8.89 3.94
C VAL A 550 -17.05 -10.25 4.47
N LEU A 551 -17.23 -11.26 3.60
CA LEU A 551 -17.83 -12.53 3.95
C LEU A 551 -16.99 -13.29 4.99
N TRP A 552 -15.67 -13.37 4.79
CA TRP A 552 -14.79 -14.09 5.69
C TRP A 552 -14.75 -13.46 7.09
N ASN A 553 -14.71 -12.12 7.14
CA ASN A 553 -14.83 -11.37 8.39
C ASN A 553 -16.15 -11.69 9.10
N VAL A 554 -17.28 -11.69 8.38
CA VAL A 554 -18.60 -12.01 8.94
C VAL A 554 -18.65 -13.44 9.48
N ILE A 555 -18.07 -14.42 8.78
CA ILE A 555 -18.03 -15.81 9.27
C ILE A 555 -17.18 -15.90 10.54
N LEU A 556 -16.00 -15.29 10.58
CA LEU A 556 -15.16 -15.25 11.79
C LEU A 556 -15.94 -14.66 12.96
N TYR A 557 -16.61 -13.53 12.74
CA TYR A 557 -17.43 -12.86 13.75
C TYR A 557 -18.57 -13.72 14.29
N VAL A 558 -19.25 -14.46 13.43
CA VAL A 558 -20.28 -15.42 13.85
C VAL A 558 -19.64 -16.57 14.65
N LEU A 559 -18.49 -17.10 14.22
CA LEU A 559 -17.77 -18.16 14.95
C LEU A 559 -17.37 -17.73 16.36
N ILE A 560 -16.86 -16.51 16.54
CA ILE A 560 -16.51 -15.96 17.87
C ILE A 560 -17.75 -15.86 18.77
N GLU A 561 -18.88 -15.38 18.24
CA GLU A 561 -20.12 -15.24 19.02
C GLU A 561 -20.74 -16.58 19.39
N ILE A 562 -20.80 -17.57 18.47
CA ILE A 562 -21.36 -18.88 18.80
C ILE A 562 -20.48 -19.67 19.77
N ARG A 563 -19.15 -19.47 19.77
CA ARG A 563 -18.26 -20.03 20.80
C ARG A 563 -18.57 -19.47 22.20
N HIS A 564 -18.99 -18.20 22.27
CA HIS A 564 -19.38 -17.56 23.52
C HIS A 564 -20.79 -17.96 23.98
N ARG A 565 -21.78 -17.94 23.08
CA ARG A 565 -23.20 -18.24 23.36
C ARG A 565 -23.45 -19.73 23.61
N LYS A 566 -22.66 -20.61 22.97
CA LYS A 566 -22.63 -22.08 23.09
C LYS A 566 -23.90 -22.84 22.72
N THR A 567 -25.11 -22.39 23.07
CA THR A 567 -26.38 -23.10 22.83
C THR A 567 -27.52 -22.13 22.49
N GLY A 568 -28.63 -22.64 21.94
CA GLY A 568 -29.85 -21.88 21.63
C GLY A 568 -30.21 -21.81 20.14
N SER A 569 -31.45 -21.40 19.84
CA SER A 569 -32.01 -21.40 18.47
C SER A 569 -31.20 -20.56 17.47
N ASP A 570 -30.57 -19.49 17.95
CA ASP A 570 -29.76 -18.62 17.11
C ASP A 570 -28.40 -19.24 16.76
N VAL A 571 -27.84 -20.06 17.66
CA VAL A 571 -26.62 -20.85 17.41
C VAL A 571 -26.91 -21.94 16.37
N ASP A 572 -28.05 -22.63 16.49
CA ASP A 572 -28.49 -23.62 15.50
C ASP A 572 -28.72 -22.99 14.12
N LYS A 573 -29.28 -21.77 14.10
CA LYS A 573 -29.43 -20.99 12.88
C LYS A 573 -28.07 -20.61 12.28
N ALA A 574 -27.13 -20.15 13.10
CA ALA A 574 -25.79 -19.77 12.65
C ALA A 574 -25.06 -20.94 11.97
N TRP A 575 -25.09 -22.13 12.57
CA TRP A 575 -24.50 -23.33 11.97
C TRP A 575 -25.11 -23.68 10.61
N ARG A 576 -26.44 -23.57 10.48
CA ARG A 576 -27.11 -23.76 9.17
C ARG A 576 -26.65 -22.73 8.13
N LEU A 577 -26.57 -21.44 8.50
CA LEU A 577 -26.13 -20.39 7.58
C LEU A 577 -24.67 -20.59 7.14
N ILE A 578 -23.77 -20.92 8.07
CA ILE A 578 -22.35 -21.20 7.77
C ILE A 578 -22.26 -22.38 6.80
N GLY A 579 -23.00 -23.47 7.05
CA GLY A 579 -23.04 -24.64 6.17
C GLY A 579 -23.51 -24.30 4.76
N THR A 580 -24.60 -23.54 4.63
CA THR A 580 -25.10 -23.09 3.33
C THR A 580 -24.07 -22.20 2.61
N VAL A 581 -23.43 -21.27 3.32
CA VAL A 581 -22.38 -20.42 2.73
C VAL A 581 -21.21 -21.27 2.26
N PHE A 582 -20.66 -22.17 3.08
CA PHE A 582 -19.56 -23.05 2.68
C PHE A 582 -19.91 -23.94 1.48
N SER A 583 -21.18 -24.34 1.32
CA SER A 583 -21.62 -25.09 0.12
C SER A 583 -21.42 -24.30 -1.19
N TYR A 584 -21.44 -22.97 -1.14
CA TYR A 584 -21.16 -22.11 -2.30
C TYR A 584 -19.66 -21.93 -2.58
N TYR A 585 -18.78 -22.24 -1.62
CA TYR A 585 -17.33 -22.05 -1.70
C TYR A 585 -16.59 -23.37 -1.48
N PRO A 586 -16.55 -24.26 -2.49
CA PRO A 586 -15.96 -25.60 -2.35
C PRO A 586 -14.46 -25.59 -2.04
N GLN A 587 -13.78 -24.45 -2.24
CA GLN A 587 -12.36 -24.25 -1.92
C GLN A 587 -12.06 -24.48 -0.42
N VAL A 588 -13.07 -24.32 0.45
CA VAL A 588 -12.98 -24.63 1.89
C VAL A 588 -12.61 -26.10 2.14
N PHE A 589 -12.99 -26.99 1.21
CA PHE A 589 -12.81 -28.43 1.28
C PHE A 589 -11.68 -28.96 0.38
N ASP A 590 -10.89 -28.09 -0.27
CA ASP A 590 -9.76 -28.50 -1.10
C ASP A 590 -8.63 -29.15 -0.25
N GLU A 591 -7.86 -30.08 -0.85
CA GLU A 591 -6.70 -30.71 -0.19
C GLU A 591 -5.56 -29.73 0.15
N SER A 592 -5.49 -28.60 -0.59
CA SER A 592 -4.52 -27.53 -0.39
C SER A 592 -5.23 -26.15 -0.45
N PRO A 593 -6.01 -25.78 0.57
CA PRO A 593 -6.76 -24.52 0.58
C PRO A 593 -5.82 -23.32 0.71
N GLY A 594 -6.27 -22.14 0.30
CA GLY A 594 -5.60 -20.88 0.67
C GLY A 594 -5.59 -20.67 2.21
N PRO A 595 -4.63 -19.92 2.77
CA PRO A 595 -4.43 -19.73 4.21
C PRO A 595 -5.68 -19.36 5.02
N VAL A 596 -6.59 -18.51 4.50
CA VAL A 596 -7.85 -18.18 5.21
C VAL A 596 -8.80 -19.34 5.29
N TYR A 597 -8.90 -20.15 4.23
CA TYR A 597 -9.75 -21.33 4.26
C TYR A 597 -9.21 -22.34 5.26
N ILE A 598 -7.87 -22.51 5.33
CA ILE A 598 -7.20 -23.32 6.36
C ILE A 598 -7.55 -22.78 7.76
N ALA A 599 -7.43 -21.48 7.98
CA ALA A 599 -7.71 -20.91 9.28
C ALA A 599 -9.20 -21.05 9.68
N LEU A 600 -10.13 -20.66 8.80
CA LEU A 600 -11.58 -20.77 9.03
C LEU A 600 -12.04 -22.19 9.28
N GLY A 601 -11.60 -23.16 8.49
CA GLY A 601 -12.04 -24.54 8.70
C GLY A 601 -11.48 -25.16 9.98
N LYS A 602 -10.27 -24.78 10.43
CA LYS A 602 -9.73 -25.20 11.74
C LYS A 602 -10.62 -24.69 12.86
N TRP A 603 -10.90 -23.39 12.88
CA TRP A 603 -11.76 -22.79 13.91
C TRP A 603 -13.20 -23.27 13.84
N THR A 604 -13.73 -23.53 12.65
CA THR A 604 -15.07 -24.11 12.51
C THR A 604 -15.16 -25.46 13.24
N LEU A 605 -14.13 -26.31 13.13
CA LEU A 605 -14.07 -27.59 13.85
C LEU A 605 -13.93 -27.39 15.36
N GLU A 606 -13.01 -26.53 15.81
CA GLU A 606 -12.80 -26.26 17.25
C GLU A 606 -14.06 -25.72 17.93
N VAL A 607 -14.74 -24.76 17.28
CA VAL A 607 -15.97 -24.16 17.82
C VAL A 607 -17.14 -25.17 17.79
N TRP A 608 -17.16 -26.07 16.81
CA TRP A 608 -18.15 -27.15 16.76
C TRP A 608 -17.95 -28.15 17.92
N ASP A 609 -16.71 -28.56 18.19
CA ASP A 609 -16.39 -29.46 19.30
C ASP A 609 -16.77 -28.84 20.66
N ASP A 610 -16.50 -27.54 20.85
CA ASP A 610 -16.93 -26.79 22.04
C ASP A 610 -18.47 -26.73 22.18
N HIS A 611 -19.19 -26.56 21.08
CA HIS A 611 -20.66 -26.55 21.05
C HIS A 611 -21.23 -27.92 21.45
N VAL A 612 -20.69 -29.02 20.91
CA VAL A 612 -21.09 -30.39 21.26
C VAL A 612 -20.79 -30.68 22.74
N ALA A 613 -19.62 -30.27 23.24
CA ALA A 613 -19.26 -30.43 24.64
C ALA A 613 -20.21 -29.65 25.58
N ALA A 614 -20.63 -28.45 25.19
CA ALA A 614 -21.58 -27.64 25.95
C ALA A 614 -22.98 -28.29 26.00
N LEU A 615 -23.52 -28.76 24.87
CA LEU A 615 -24.80 -29.46 24.83
C LEU A 615 -24.80 -30.72 25.71
N LYS A 616 -23.68 -31.46 25.70
CA LYS A 616 -23.49 -32.64 26.57
C LYS A 616 -23.45 -32.26 28.05
N ALA A 617 -22.80 -31.15 28.40
CA ALA A 617 -22.77 -30.63 29.77
C ALA A 617 -24.16 -30.18 30.26
N ASP A 618 -24.97 -29.61 29.38
CA ASP A 618 -26.35 -29.17 29.65
C ASP A 618 -27.38 -30.32 29.61
N GLY A 619 -26.94 -31.56 29.33
CA GLY A 619 -27.81 -32.75 29.27
C GLY A 619 -28.73 -32.78 28.05
N LEU A 620 -28.44 -31.98 27.02
CA LEU A 620 -29.16 -31.97 25.76
C LEU A 620 -28.64 -33.08 24.84
N PRO A 621 -29.50 -33.62 23.93
CA PRO A 621 -29.07 -34.65 22.98
C PRO A 621 -27.98 -34.11 22.05
N GLU A 622 -27.02 -34.97 21.72
CA GLU A 622 -25.92 -34.64 20.81
C GLU A 622 -26.50 -34.25 19.43
N PRO A 623 -26.10 -33.10 18.87
CA PRO A 623 -26.63 -32.65 17.60
C PRO A 623 -26.07 -33.52 16.47
N LEU A 624 -26.89 -33.81 15.46
CA LEU A 624 -26.42 -34.48 14.24
C LEU A 624 -25.32 -33.63 13.59
N THR A 625 -24.12 -34.20 13.46
CA THR A 625 -22.98 -33.51 12.86
C THR A 625 -23.27 -33.17 11.41
N PRO A 626 -23.25 -31.88 11.02
CA PRO A 626 -23.48 -31.48 9.64
C PRO A 626 -22.45 -32.07 8.67
N ASP A 627 -22.87 -32.40 7.45
CA ASP A 627 -22.01 -33.02 6.43
C ASP A 627 -20.76 -32.20 6.12
N TYR A 628 -20.86 -30.86 6.13
CA TYR A 628 -19.72 -29.98 5.88
C TYR A 628 -18.69 -30.00 7.02
N ILE A 629 -19.11 -30.21 8.28
CA ILE A 629 -18.20 -30.38 9.42
C ILE A 629 -17.40 -31.66 9.24
N ASN A 630 -18.08 -32.75 8.86
CA ASN A 630 -17.42 -34.01 8.52
C ASN A 630 -16.45 -33.82 7.36
N ALA A 631 -16.85 -33.16 6.28
CA ALA A 631 -15.99 -32.91 5.12
C ALA A 631 -14.72 -32.12 5.47
N ILE A 632 -14.84 -31.05 6.27
CA ILE A 632 -13.68 -30.27 6.76
C ILE A 632 -12.76 -31.16 7.61
N GLY A 633 -13.32 -32.01 8.47
CA GLY A 633 -12.55 -32.94 9.30
C GLY A 633 -11.78 -33.99 8.50
N HIS A 634 -12.39 -34.56 7.44
CA HIS A 634 -11.74 -35.56 6.58
C HIS A 634 -10.58 -34.95 5.77
N CYS A 635 -10.70 -33.71 5.31
CA CYS A 635 -9.62 -33.04 4.58
C CYS A 635 -8.45 -32.58 5.47
N ARG A 636 -8.59 -32.61 6.80
CA ARG A 636 -7.65 -31.92 7.73
C ARG A 636 -7.09 -32.78 8.86
N ARG A 637 -7.63 -33.97 9.11
CA ARG A 637 -7.00 -34.94 10.03
C ARG A 637 -5.96 -35.76 9.27
N PRO A 638 -4.71 -35.90 9.76
CA PRO A 638 -3.81 -36.95 9.29
C PRO A 638 -4.50 -38.30 9.46
N ALA A 639 -4.36 -39.19 8.49
CA ALA A 639 -4.94 -40.52 8.55
C ALA A 639 -4.45 -41.28 9.80
N ILE A 640 -5.26 -41.29 10.86
CA ILE A 640 -5.07 -42.20 11.99
C ILE A 640 -5.51 -43.58 11.50
N GLU A 641 -4.59 -44.52 11.59
CA GLU A 641 -4.71 -45.93 11.23
C GLU A 641 -6.10 -46.51 11.57
N SER A 642 -6.71 -47.16 10.59
CA SER A 642 -7.97 -47.88 10.78
C SER A 642 -7.70 -49.27 11.38
N PRO A 643 -8.43 -49.71 12.43
CA PRO A 643 -8.27 -51.05 12.97
C PRO A 643 -9.14 -52.07 12.21
N SER A 644 -8.46 -53.10 11.71
CA SER A 644 -8.95 -54.46 11.44
C SER A 644 -10.16 -54.64 10.50
N ARG A 645 -9.90 -55.24 9.32
CA ARG A 645 -10.89 -56.11 8.66
C ARG A 645 -10.30 -57.51 8.51
N ALA A 646 -11.04 -58.46 9.07
CA ALA A 646 -10.67 -59.87 9.23
C ALA A 646 -10.55 -60.67 7.92
N LYS A 647 -9.74 -61.73 8.02
CA LYS A 647 -9.44 -62.85 7.10
C LYS A 647 -10.62 -63.40 6.29
N VAL A 648 -10.35 -63.82 5.03
CA VAL A 648 -10.65 -65.14 4.38
C VAL A 648 -9.77 -65.22 3.09
N GLN A 649 -8.65 -65.96 3.01
CA GLN A 649 -8.41 -67.41 2.75
C GLN A 649 -8.39 -67.83 1.27
N ALA A 650 -7.21 -68.26 0.77
CA ALA A 650 -6.94 -69.35 -0.21
C ALA A 650 -5.45 -69.29 -0.62
N VAL A 651 -4.54 -70.03 0.03
CA VAL A 651 -4.01 -71.39 -0.29
C VAL A 651 -3.16 -71.44 -1.58
N ALA A 652 -1.90 -71.87 -1.38
CA ALA A 652 -0.73 -71.90 -2.26
C ALA A 652 -0.76 -73.04 -3.33
N PRO A 653 0.27 -73.25 -4.20
CA PRO A 653 1.60 -73.73 -3.74
C PRO A 653 2.84 -73.22 -4.52
N ALA A 654 3.99 -73.29 -3.84
CA ALA A 654 5.33 -73.33 -4.44
C ALA A 654 5.64 -74.76 -4.97
N PRO A 655 6.74 -74.98 -5.72
CA PRO A 655 8.02 -75.23 -5.03
C PRO A 655 9.26 -74.66 -5.72
N ALA A 656 10.33 -74.65 -4.92
CA ALA A 656 11.64 -74.07 -5.14
C ALA A 656 12.57 -74.83 -6.09
N THR A 657 13.61 -74.12 -6.57
CA THR A 657 14.97 -74.67 -6.76
C THR A 657 15.99 -73.65 -6.25
N TRP A 658 17.00 -74.18 -5.57
CA TRP A 658 18.04 -73.55 -4.75
C TRP A 658 19.41 -73.76 -5.42
N GLU A 659 20.44 -73.09 -4.84
CA GLU A 659 21.90 -73.17 -5.08
C GLU A 659 22.45 -72.14 -6.10
N THR A 660 23.35 -71.21 -5.71
CA THR A 660 24.68 -71.42 -5.09
C THR A 660 25.13 -70.08 -4.42
N VAL A 661 25.39 -69.97 -3.10
CA VAL A 661 26.70 -69.99 -2.35
C VAL A 661 27.76 -69.04 -2.96
N ALA A 662 28.40 -68.07 -2.28
CA ALA A 662 28.94 -67.93 -0.92
C ALA A 662 29.09 -66.41 -0.54
N GLN A 663 28.72 -65.97 0.68
CA GLN A 663 29.60 -65.70 1.86
C GLN A 663 30.46 -64.42 1.75
N ASP A 664 30.62 -63.55 2.76
CA ASP A 664 30.30 -63.60 4.19
C ASP A 664 30.40 -62.15 4.77
N ARG A 665 29.44 -61.75 5.64
CA ARG A 665 29.63 -61.18 7.02
C ARG A 665 30.42 -59.86 7.23
N ILE A 666 30.09 -58.90 8.13
CA ILE A 666 29.52 -58.93 9.50
C ILE A 666 29.08 -57.49 9.96
N HIS A 667 27.96 -57.42 10.71
CA HIS A 667 27.43 -56.48 11.76
C HIS A 667 27.47 -54.92 11.61
N SER A 668 26.35 -54.17 11.67
CA SER A 668 25.38 -53.86 12.77
C SER A 668 25.97 -53.07 13.96
N PRO A 669 25.27 -52.09 14.61
CA PRO A 669 23.83 -52.14 14.95
C PRO A 669 22.99 -50.85 14.84
N ASN A 670 21.69 -51.03 15.01
CA ASN A 670 20.59 -50.05 15.07
C ASN A 670 20.76 -48.95 16.13
N HIS A 671 20.23 -47.76 15.84
CA HIS A 671 19.49 -46.97 16.83
C HIS A 671 18.36 -46.19 16.16
N GLU A 672 17.17 -46.31 16.76
CA GLU A 672 15.92 -45.64 16.43
C GLU A 672 16.05 -44.11 16.40
N GLY A 673 15.38 -43.47 15.45
CA GLY A 673 15.22 -42.02 15.38
C GLY A 673 13.96 -41.66 14.60
N ASN A 674 12.93 -41.25 15.34
CA ASN A 674 11.61 -40.84 14.86
C ASN A 674 11.67 -39.90 13.63
N HIS A 675 10.99 -40.29 12.56
CA HIS A 675 10.51 -39.35 11.55
C HIS A 675 9.32 -38.57 12.13
N ALA A 676 9.54 -37.30 12.45
CA ALA A 676 8.46 -36.35 12.73
C ALA A 676 8.05 -35.68 11.41
N GLU A 677 7.02 -36.23 10.76
CA GLU A 677 6.20 -35.50 9.79
C GLU A 677 5.28 -34.56 10.57
N GLY A 678 5.65 -33.29 10.66
CA GLY A 678 4.83 -32.24 11.26
C GLY A 678 5.49 -30.90 11.01
N GLY A 679 4.90 -30.07 10.14
CA GLY A 679 5.49 -28.75 9.86
C GLY A 679 4.67 -27.78 9.02
N ALA A 680 3.61 -28.21 8.34
CA ALA A 680 2.79 -27.30 7.54
C ALA A 680 1.56 -26.72 8.28
N LEU A 681 1.15 -27.32 9.41
CA LEU A 681 -0.06 -26.93 10.15
C LEU A 681 0.19 -25.91 11.29
N ASP A 682 1.44 -25.71 11.70
CA ASP A 682 1.81 -24.86 12.85
C ASP A 682 2.08 -23.39 12.49
N ILE A 683 2.05 -23.01 11.21
CA ILE A 683 2.42 -21.65 10.76
C ILE A 683 1.31 -20.60 11.06
N TYR A 684 0.08 -21.04 11.35
CA TYR A 684 -1.06 -20.17 11.64
C TYR A 684 -1.79 -20.56 12.92
N ASP A 685 -1.04 -20.87 13.98
CA ASP A 685 -1.64 -21.12 15.29
C ASP A 685 -1.98 -19.78 15.98
N LEU A 686 -3.25 -19.40 15.91
CA LEU A 686 -3.83 -18.20 16.51
C LEU A 686 -4.67 -18.60 17.75
N PRO A 687 -4.05 -18.87 18.91
CA PRO A 687 -4.72 -19.48 20.06
C PRO A 687 -5.83 -18.61 20.67
N ASN A 688 -5.79 -17.29 20.51
CA ASN A 688 -6.80 -16.36 21.07
C ASN A 688 -7.83 -15.86 20.04
N LEU A 689 -7.71 -16.21 18.76
CA LEU A 689 -8.52 -15.57 17.71
C LEU A 689 -10.03 -15.84 17.80
N LEU A 690 -10.43 -16.88 18.53
CA LEU A 690 -11.83 -17.19 18.75
C LEU A 690 -12.48 -16.42 19.92
N SER A 691 -11.80 -15.38 20.43
CA SER A 691 -12.32 -14.42 21.41
C SER A 691 -12.30 -13.00 20.84
N PHE A 692 -13.22 -12.13 21.25
CA PHE A 692 -13.08 -10.70 20.92
C PHE A 692 -11.98 -10.00 21.74
N GLU A 693 -11.39 -10.70 22.71
CA GLU A 693 -10.31 -10.23 23.59
C GLU A 693 -8.90 -10.47 22.99
N MET A 694 -8.82 -10.75 21.69
CA MET A 694 -7.55 -10.93 20.97
C MET A 694 -6.62 -9.72 21.05
N ASP A 695 -5.32 -9.99 20.96
CA ASP A 695 -4.31 -8.97 20.72
C ASP A 695 -4.58 -8.26 19.37
N PRO A 696 -4.48 -6.92 19.29
CA PRO A 696 -4.57 -6.19 18.03
C PRO A 696 -3.71 -6.75 16.88
N ASN A 697 -2.55 -7.34 17.18
CA ASN A 697 -1.66 -7.95 16.19
C ASN A 697 -2.25 -9.20 15.55
N GLU A 698 -3.02 -10.00 16.30
CA GLU A 698 -3.71 -11.19 15.77
C GLU A 698 -4.85 -10.78 14.83
N TRP A 699 -5.53 -9.66 15.12
CA TRP A 699 -6.52 -9.08 14.20
C TRP A 699 -5.91 -8.62 12.88
N ILE A 700 -4.70 -8.03 12.94
CA ILE A 700 -3.95 -7.59 11.76
C ILE A 700 -3.51 -8.79 10.92
N GLN A 701 -3.04 -9.88 11.55
CA GLN A 701 -2.69 -11.12 10.86
C GLN A 701 -3.89 -11.71 10.11
N TRP A 702 -5.08 -11.71 10.72
CA TRP A 702 -6.31 -12.12 10.04
C TRP A 702 -6.66 -11.21 8.84
N GLU A 703 -6.51 -9.91 8.97
CA GLU A 703 -6.75 -8.99 7.86
C GLU A 703 -5.78 -9.19 6.70
N GLN A 704 -4.51 -9.46 7.01
CA GLN A 704 -3.51 -9.83 6.01
C GLN A 704 -3.90 -11.12 5.31
N LEU A 705 -4.31 -12.15 6.05
CA LEU A 705 -4.79 -13.41 5.47
C LEU A 705 -5.98 -13.16 4.52
N VAL A 706 -6.97 -12.35 4.93
CA VAL A 706 -8.15 -12.00 4.11
C VAL A 706 -7.76 -11.18 2.88
N ALA A 707 -6.83 -10.23 3.01
CA ALA A 707 -6.32 -9.45 1.89
C ALA A 707 -5.55 -10.33 0.89
N GLU A 708 -4.74 -11.25 1.40
CA GLU A 708 -4.02 -12.24 0.60
C GLU A 708 -4.99 -13.17 -0.14
N GLN A 709 -6.15 -13.54 0.44
CA GLN A 709 -7.18 -14.31 -0.29
C GLN A 709 -7.73 -13.62 -1.54
N GLY A 710 -7.80 -12.29 -1.53
CA GLY A 710 -8.13 -11.49 -2.72
C GLY A 710 -7.07 -11.58 -3.81
N SER A 711 -5.89 -12.12 -3.49
CA SER A 711 -4.73 -12.29 -4.32
C SER A 711 -4.23 -13.75 -4.29
N PHE A 712 -5.03 -14.72 -4.75
CA PHE A 712 -4.54 -16.09 -4.98
C PHE A 712 -4.45 -16.45 -6.46
N ALA A 713 -3.27 -16.20 -7.04
CA ALA A 713 -2.31 -17.26 -7.34
C ALA A 713 -0.90 -16.65 -7.43
N GLN A 714 0.01 -17.16 -6.61
CA GLN A 714 1.45 -16.89 -6.69
C GLN A 714 1.98 -17.13 -8.11
N GLY A 715 2.78 -16.18 -8.54
CA GLY A 715 3.41 -16.09 -9.85
C GLY A 715 3.66 -14.61 -10.13
N ASP A 716 4.81 -14.13 -9.65
CA ASP A 716 5.57 -12.94 -10.03
C ASP A 716 4.85 -11.58 -10.18
N ILE A 717 5.60 -10.50 -9.94
CA ILE A 717 5.24 -9.07 -9.96
C ILE A 717 4.85 -8.52 -8.57
N HIS A 718 5.88 -8.10 -7.83
CA HIS A 718 5.77 -7.14 -6.73
C HIS A 718 5.49 -5.74 -7.31
N LEU A 719 4.28 -5.20 -7.07
CA LEU A 719 4.01 -3.77 -7.23
C LEU A 719 4.03 -3.09 -5.86
N ILE A 720 4.89 -2.07 -5.78
CA ILE A 720 5.16 -1.22 -4.62
C ILE A 720 3.91 -0.40 -4.28
N VAL A 721 3.37 -0.56 -3.08
CA VAL A 721 2.36 0.35 -2.47
C VAL A 721 3.01 1.02 -1.23
N PRO A 722 2.75 2.31 -0.95
CA PRO A 722 3.47 3.06 0.07
C PRO A 722 3.12 2.56 1.49
N ARG A 723 4.13 2.18 2.28
CA ARG A 723 3.98 1.87 3.70
C ARG A 723 3.42 3.09 4.45
N VAL A 724 2.24 2.93 5.05
CA VAL A 724 1.81 3.75 6.19
C VAL A 724 2.44 3.11 7.43
N ASP A 725 3.23 3.90 8.16
CA ASP A 725 3.98 3.48 9.35
C ASP A 725 3.07 2.88 10.43
N TYR A 726 2.96 1.55 10.47
CA TYR A 726 2.58 0.81 11.68
C TYR A 726 3.87 0.43 12.40
N LYS A 727 3.99 0.83 13.67
CA LYS A 727 4.99 0.28 14.59
C LYS A 727 4.74 -1.22 14.74
N MET A 728 5.38 -2.03 13.88
CA MET A 728 5.61 -3.44 14.13
C MET A 728 6.32 -3.57 15.48
N SER A 729 5.77 -4.39 16.38
CA SER A 729 6.57 -4.96 17.45
C SER A 729 7.73 -5.71 16.80
N SER A 730 8.93 -5.17 16.94
CA SER A 730 10.18 -5.72 16.42
C SER A 730 10.33 -7.18 16.86
N ILE A 731 10.51 -8.08 15.88
CA ILE A 731 11.11 -9.39 16.16
C ILE A 731 12.45 -9.10 16.87
N PRO A 732 12.79 -9.77 17.99
CA PRO A 732 14.01 -9.48 18.72
C PRO A 732 15.25 -9.60 17.81
N THR A 733 16.10 -8.59 17.83
CA THR A 733 17.34 -8.57 17.05
C THR A 733 18.17 -9.81 17.33
N GLN A 734 18.58 -10.49 16.26
CA GLN A 734 19.39 -11.70 16.34
C GLN A 734 20.80 -11.35 16.84
N ASN A 735 21.18 -11.88 18.01
CA ASN A 735 22.55 -11.77 18.56
C ASN A 735 23.23 -13.15 18.61
N ILE A 736 23.55 -13.70 17.42
CA ILE A 736 24.25 -14.99 17.29
C ILE A 736 25.70 -14.95 17.80
N TYR A 737 26.31 -13.77 17.86
CA TYR A 737 27.70 -13.60 18.25
C TYR A 737 27.94 -13.78 19.76
N ASP A 738 26.89 -13.71 20.58
CA ASP A 738 26.97 -14.07 21.99
C ASP A 738 26.81 -15.58 22.24
N ASP A 739 26.48 -16.40 21.23
CA ASP A 739 26.54 -17.86 21.35
C ASP A 739 28.00 -18.34 21.49
N PRO A 740 28.37 -19.12 22.53
CA PRO A 740 29.74 -19.55 22.74
C PRO A 740 30.33 -20.41 21.62
N LYS A 741 29.52 -21.25 20.95
CA LYS A 741 30.01 -22.11 19.87
C LYS A 741 30.27 -21.28 18.62
N PHE A 742 29.31 -20.42 18.27
CA PHE A 742 29.41 -19.48 17.17
C PHE A 742 30.60 -18.54 17.34
N PHE A 743 30.73 -17.89 18.50
CA PHE A 743 31.82 -16.97 18.80
C PHE A 743 33.18 -17.66 18.69
N LYS A 744 33.31 -18.88 19.22
CA LYS A 744 34.54 -19.67 19.11
C LYS A 744 34.87 -19.97 17.65
N ALA A 745 33.91 -20.44 16.85
CA ALA A 745 34.14 -20.68 15.43
C ALA A 745 34.50 -19.38 14.68
N TYR A 746 33.77 -18.29 14.92
CA TYR A 746 34.00 -16.98 14.32
C TYR A 746 35.40 -16.43 14.64
N SER A 747 35.88 -16.60 15.87
CA SER A 747 37.24 -16.17 16.28
C SER A 747 38.37 -16.91 15.57
N THR A 748 38.09 -18.02 14.87
CA THR A 748 39.07 -18.75 14.04
C THR A 748 39.16 -18.25 12.61
N LEU A 749 38.21 -17.41 12.15
CA LEU A 749 38.23 -16.89 10.78
C LEU A 749 39.43 -15.96 10.56
N PRO A 750 40.09 -16.01 9.38
CA PRO A 750 41.23 -15.15 9.08
C PRO A 750 40.94 -13.67 9.30
N ARG A 751 39.77 -13.19 8.87
CA ARG A 751 39.29 -11.81 9.09
C ARG A 751 39.19 -11.44 10.57
N SER A 752 38.81 -12.37 11.43
CA SER A 752 38.70 -12.12 12.88
C SER A 752 40.08 -12.00 13.54
N GLN A 753 41.08 -12.73 13.03
CA GLN A 753 42.43 -12.78 13.57
C GLN A 753 43.34 -11.67 13.02
N HIS A 754 43.28 -11.43 11.72
CA HIS A 754 44.16 -10.53 10.98
C HIS A 754 43.48 -9.22 10.57
N GLY A 755 42.18 -9.06 10.87
CA GLY A 755 41.45 -7.83 10.58
C GLY A 755 41.41 -7.52 9.09
N PHE A 756 41.91 -6.33 8.74
CA PHE A 756 41.89 -5.81 7.39
C PHE A 756 42.83 -6.51 6.41
N ASP A 757 43.93 -7.10 6.89
CA ASP A 757 44.85 -7.87 6.05
C ASP A 757 44.20 -9.16 5.52
N ALA A 758 43.08 -9.58 6.12
CA ALA A 758 42.28 -10.73 5.69
C ALA A 758 40.84 -10.34 5.29
N ALA A 759 40.59 -9.05 5.01
CA ALA A 759 39.31 -8.54 4.51
C ALA A 759 39.50 -8.07 3.06
N PRO A 760 39.14 -8.90 2.06
CA PRO A 760 39.52 -8.64 0.68
C PRO A 760 38.81 -7.43 0.04
N GLU A 761 37.66 -7.01 0.58
CA GLU A 761 36.97 -5.78 0.17
C GLU A 761 37.51 -4.51 0.83
N TRP A 762 38.39 -4.64 1.84
CA TRP A 762 38.89 -3.50 2.60
C TRP A 762 39.65 -2.47 1.76
N PRO A 763 40.55 -2.82 0.83
CA PRO A 763 41.24 -1.82 0.00
C PRO A 763 40.25 -0.91 -0.76
N VAL A 764 39.13 -1.48 -1.22
CA VAL A 764 38.08 -0.74 -1.93
C VAL A 764 37.27 0.14 -0.97
N LEU A 765 36.90 -0.38 0.21
CA LEU A 765 36.21 0.39 1.24
C LEU A 765 37.09 1.52 1.80
N GLN A 766 38.37 1.26 2.00
CA GLN A 766 39.37 2.23 2.40
C GLN A 766 39.47 3.34 1.36
N GLU A 767 39.53 3.00 0.07
CA GLU A 767 39.49 3.97 -1.02
C GLU A 767 38.22 4.82 -0.96
N MET A 768 37.03 4.23 -0.73
CA MET A 768 35.77 4.98 -0.58
C MET A 768 35.79 5.91 0.64
N VAL A 769 36.35 5.47 1.76
CA VAL A 769 36.51 6.28 2.98
C VAL A 769 37.52 7.42 2.75
N LEU A 770 38.51 7.26 1.87
CA LEU A 770 39.55 8.26 1.64
C LEU A 770 39.29 9.17 0.41
N LYS A 771 38.39 8.79 -0.51
CA LYS A 771 38.21 9.37 -1.85
C LYS A 771 37.85 10.86 -1.93
N ASN A 772 37.44 11.50 -0.84
CA ASN A 772 36.91 12.86 -0.87
C ASN A 772 37.96 13.98 -0.67
N ASN A 773 39.27 13.68 -0.70
CA ASN A 773 40.32 14.63 -0.35
C ASN A 773 41.10 15.26 -1.51
N LYS A 774 41.39 16.56 -1.31
CA LYS A 774 42.48 17.31 -1.96
C LYS A 774 43.81 16.62 -1.68
N SER A 775 44.74 16.69 -2.63
CA SER A 775 46.08 16.07 -2.54
C SER A 775 46.78 16.42 -1.20
N GLY A 776 47.01 15.40 -0.34
CA GLY A 776 47.93 15.47 0.79
C GLY A 776 47.39 15.29 2.23
N HIS A 777 46.11 14.93 2.46
CA HIS A 777 45.57 14.67 3.82
C HIS A 777 44.83 13.32 3.89
N SER A 778 44.84 12.64 5.04
CA SER A 778 44.02 11.44 5.28
C SER A 778 42.53 11.81 5.33
N GLY A 779 41.69 11.06 4.62
CA GLY A 779 40.27 11.34 4.36
C GLY A 779 39.34 11.55 5.56
N ILE A 780 39.82 11.31 6.79
CA ILE A 780 39.02 11.30 8.03
C ILE A 780 39.66 12.13 9.15
N GLU A 781 40.64 12.97 8.83
CA GLU A 781 41.33 13.80 9.82
C GLU A 781 40.37 14.77 10.50
N ASN A 782 40.37 14.77 11.84
CA ASN A 782 39.49 15.54 12.71
C ASN A 782 37.98 15.25 12.56
N GLU A 783 37.59 14.17 11.88
CA GLU A 783 36.20 13.77 11.70
C GLU A 783 35.62 13.07 12.94
N HIS A 784 34.30 13.16 13.10
CA HIS A 784 33.50 12.38 14.02
C HIS A 784 32.93 11.17 13.27
N VAL A 785 33.28 9.97 13.72
CA VAL A 785 32.98 8.71 13.04
C VAL A 785 32.09 7.83 13.90
N LEU A 786 31.06 7.25 13.30
CA LEU A 786 30.20 6.23 13.89
C LEU A 786 30.36 4.91 13.14
N ASP A 787 30.68 3.83 13.84
CA ASP A 787 30.82 2.48 13.30
C ASP A 787 29.67 1.60 13.82
N LEU A 788 28.77 1.18 12.92
CA LEU A 788 27.57 0.40 13.22
C LEU A 788 27.79 -1.07 12.91
N GLY A 789 27.73 -1.91 13.94
CA GLY A 789 28.18 -3.31 13.91
C GLY A 789 29.70 -3.38 13.93
N CYS A 790 30.34 -2.73 14.91
CA CYS A 790 31.79 -2.55 14.93
C CYS A 790 32.57 -3.86 15.19
N GLY A 791 31.92 -4.94 15.64
CA GLY A 791 32.55 -6.22 15.94
C GLY A 791 33.73 -6.08 16.90
N TYR A 792 34.89 -6.63 16.54
CA TYR A 792 36.14 -6.50 17.29
C TYR A 792 36.81 -5.11 17.24
N GLY A 793 36.16 -4.10 16.66
CA GLY A 793 36.63 -2.71 16.64
C GLY A 793 37.85 -2.47 15.73
N TRP A 794 37.99 -3.26 14.65
CA TRP A 794 39.09 -3.07 13.69
C TRP A 794 39.01 -1.70 12.99
N PHE A 795 37.83 -1.35 12.47
CA PHE A 795 37.61 -0.06 11.82
C PHE A 795 37.68 1.10 12.81
N THR A 796 37.09 0.96 13.99
CA THR A 796 37.12 2.04 14.99
C THR A 796 38.54 2.44 15.40
N ARG A 797 39.43 1.46 15.61
CA ARG A 797 40.85 1.71 15.91
C ARG A 797 41.57 2.34 14.71
N TRP A 798 41.39 1.77 13.52
CA TRP A 798 42.00 2.31 12.29
C TRP A 798 41.55 3.75 12.02
N ALA A 799 40.27 4.07 12.20
CA ALA A 799 39.73 5.41 11.97
C ALA A 799 40.39 6.44 12.90
N ARG A 800 40.56 6.09 14.19
CA ARG A 800 41.27 6.93 15.16
C ARG A 800 42.75 7.08 14.81
N GLU A 801 43.43 6.00 14.46
CA GLU A 801 44.84 6.00 14.04
C GLU A 801 45.09 6.87 12.81
N ASN A 802 44.08 7.00 11.94
CA ASN A 802 44.12 7.81 10.72
C ASN A 802 43.57 9.23 10.91
N GLY A 803 43.42 9.67 12.16
CA GLY A 803 43.18 11.07 12.52
C GLY A 803 41.76 11.42 12.92
N ALA A 804 40.83 10.46 13.02
CA ALA A 804 39.48 10.75 13.50
C ALA A 804 39.53 11.29 14.94
N LYS A 805 38.80 12.38 15.19
CA LYS A 805 38.78 13.09 16.47
C LYS A 805 37.92 12.37 17.51
N TYR A 806 36.82 11.78 17.05
CA TYR A 806 35.89 11.03 17.87
C TYR A 806 35.40 9.83 17.08
N VAL A 807 35.47 8.64 17.68
CA VAL A 807 34.98 7.40 17.09
C VAL A 807 34.07 6.69 18.10
N LYS A 808 32.86 6.37 17.67
CA LYS A 808 31.91 5.56 18.44
C LYS A 808 31.66 4.25 17.70
N GLY A 809 31.98 3.12 18.33
CA GLY A 809 31.62 1.78 17.86
C GLY A 809 30.39 1.26 18.60
N MET A 810 29.43 0.73 17.86
CA MET A 810 28.23 0.10 18.40
C MET A 810 28.07 -1.31 17.85
N ASP A 811 27.77 -2.27 18.71
CA ASP A 811 27.45 -3.64 18.30
C ASP A 811 26.41 -4.26 19.26
N VAL A 812 25.56 -5.15 18.75
CA VAL A 812 24.55 -5.83 19.58
C VAL A 812 25.18 -6.88 20.50
N SER A 813 26.35 -7.42 20.13
CA SER A 813 27.04 -8.46 20.87
C SER A 813 27.88 -7.89 22.02
N THR A 814 27.60 -8.40 23.22
CA THR A 814 28.39 -8.06 24.40
C THR A 814 29.81 -8.59 24.27
N LYS A 815 29.97 -9.82 23.76
CA LYS A 815 31.30 -10.45 23.58
C LYS A 815 32.16 -9.73 22.55
N MET A 816 31.57 -9.24 21.46
CA MET A 816 32.29 -8.44 20.46
C MET A 816 32.84 -7.15 21.06
N ILE A 817 32.00 -6.43 21.81
CA ILE A 817 32.39 -5.18 22.47
C ILE A 817 33.44 -5.41 23.57
N GLU A 818 33.32 -6.47 24.36
CA GLU A 818 34.34 -6.85 25.34
C GLU A 818 35.68 -7.10 24.66
N ARG A 819 35.69 -7.90 23.58
CA ARG A 819 36.91 -8.18 22.81
C ARG A 819 37.53 -6.93 22.18
N ALA A 820 36.70 -6.00 21.70
CA ALA A 820 37.16 -4.72 21.16
C ALA A 820 37.82 -3.84 22.23
N LYS A 821 37.27 -3.84 23.46
CA LYS A 821 37.81 -3.12 24.63
C LYS A 821 39.12 -3.76 25.13
N GLU A 822 39.20 -5.08 25.19
CA GLU A 822 40.44 -5.80 25.53
C GLU A 822 41.58 -5.45 24.57
N SER A 823 41.30 -5.52 23.26
CA SER A 823 42.30 -5.21 22.24
C SER A 823 42.81 -3.76 22.33
N GLU A 824 41.91 -2.84 22.67
CA GLU A 824 42.26 -1.44 22.95
C GLU A 824 43.09 -1.30 24.23
N GLN A 825 42.76 -2.03 25.29
CA GLN A 825 43.54 -2.02 26.54
C GLN A 825 44.95 -2.58 26.32
N ASP A 826 45.09 -3.70 25.61
CA ASP A 826 46.37 -4.31 25.28
C ASP A 826 47.30 -3.32 24.55
N LEU A 827 46.76 -2.52 23.63
CA LEU A 827 47.50 -1.50 22.90
C LEU A 827 47.92 -0.32 23.80
N ARG A 828 47.06 0.07 24.76
CA ARG A 828 47.40 1.10 25.77
C ARG A 828 48.53 0.62 26.67
N GLU A 829 48.47 -0.62 27.14
CA GLU A 829 49.48 -1.22 28.00
C GLU A 829 50.82 -1.37 27.28
N LYS A 830 50.80 -1.65 25.97
CA LYS A 830 51.99 -1.68 25.10
C LYS A 830 52.51 -0.29 24.70
N GLY A 831 51.91 0.80 25.19
CA GLY A 831 52.31 2.18 24.86
C GLY A 831 52.15 2.54 23.38
N SER A 832 51.35 1.78 22.64
CA SER A 832 51.17 1.93 21.19
C SER A 832 50.09 2.96 20.81
N ILE A 833 49.48 3.62 21.80
CA ILE A 833 48.45 4.66 21.60
C ILE A 833 49.01 6.02 22.07
N PRO A 834 49.42 6.90 21.15
CA PRO A 834 49.84 8.26 21.47
C PRO A 834 48.72 9.07 22.13
N PRO A 835 49.03 10.00 23.07
CA PRO A 835 48.05 10.92 23.64
C PRO A 835 47.37 11.84 22.60
N SER A 836 47.94 11.94 21.39
CA SER A 836 47.42 12.75 20.30
C SER A 836 46.26 12.11 19.53
N TYR A 837 45.94 10.84 19.80
CA TYR A 837 44.83 10.15 19.14
C TYR A 837 43.48 10.64 19.68
N GLY A 838 42.48 10.62 18.79
CA GLY A 838 41.11 11.01 19.14
C GLY A 838 40.43 10.08 20.14
N THR A 839 39.27 10.49 20.63
CA THR A 839 38.48 9.74 21.61
C THR A 839 37.82 8.53 20.96
N LEU A 840 37.92 7.36 21.58
CA LEU A 840 37.26 6.12 21.13
C LEU A 840 36.31 5.60 22.22
N CYS A 841 35.06 5.33 21.84
CA CYS A 841 34.01 4.80 22.71
C CYS A 841 33.38 3.53 22.10
N TYR A 842 33.05 2.55 22.94
CA TYR A 842 32.34 1.33 22.54
C TYR A 842 31.05 1.18 23.34
N GLU A 843 29.96 0.89 22.65
CA GLU A 843 28.62 0.74 23.22
C GLU A 843 27.99 -0.58 22.76
N VAL A 844 27.38 -1.32 23.69
CA VAL A 844 26.50 -2.42 23.34
C VAL A 844 25.15 -1.81 22.99
N GLY A 845 24.72 -1.96 21.73
CA GLY A 845 23.54 -1.31 21.21
C GLY A 845 22.96 -2.03 20.00
N ASP A 846 21.64 -2.10 19.96
CA ASP A 846 20.90 -2.72 18.87
C ASP A 846 20.64 -1.69 17.76
N ILE A 847 21.23 -1.91 16.59
CA ILE A 847 21.09 -1.01 15.45
C ILE A 847 19.75 -1.17 14.70
N GLU A 848 18.96 -2.22 14.95
CA GLU A 848 17.58 -2.35 14.44
C GLU A 848 16.63 -1.34 15.12
N THR A 849 16.92 -1.01 16.38
CA THR A 849 16.10 -0.15 17.24
C THR A 849 16.80 1.14 17.68
N VAL A 850 17.99 1.42 17.13
CA VAL A 850 18.81 2.58 17.51
C VAL A 850 18.06 3.89 17.35
N SER A 851 18.24 4.79 18.31
CA SER A 851 17.77 6.16 18.27
C SER A 851 18.83 7.09 18.82
N PHE A 852 19.15 8.16 18.10
CA PHE A 852 20.20 9.09 18.51
C PHE A 852 19.67 10.18 19.44
N SER A 853 20.45 10.52 20.47
CA SER A 853 20.11 11.60 21.40
C SER A 853 20.18 12.98 20.72
N ALA A 854 19.59 14.00 21.34
CA ALA A 854 19.64 15.38 20.81
C ALA A 854 21.07 15.93 20.64
N SER A 855 22.06 15.41 21.38
CA SER A 855 23.47 15.75 21.23
C SER A 855 24.18 15.02 20.08
N GLU A 856 23.61 13.92 19.59
CA GLU A 856 24.17 13.08 18.52
C GLU A 856 23.57 13.39 17.13
N ILE A 857 22.46 14.14 17.09
CA ILE A 857 21.90 14.68 15.84
C ILE A 857 22.88 15.67 15.22
N ASP A 858 23.08 15.60 13.89
CA ASP A 858 23.96 16.51 13.13
C ASP A 858 25.41 16.54 13.64
N SER A 859 25.93 15.40 14.13
CA SER A 859 27.18 15.34 14.90
C SER A 859 28.29 14.50 14.27
N TYR A 860 27.97 13.59 13.34
CA TYR A 860 28.93 12.69 12.69
C TYR A 860 29.23 13.12 11.25
N ASP A 861 30.50 13.09 10.87
CA ASP A 861 30.95 13.32 9.49
C ASP A 861 30.85 12.03 8.65
N LEU A 862 31.13 10.87 9.28
CA LEU A 862 31.11 9.55 8.63
C LEU A 862 30.35 8.54 9.48
N VAL A 863 29.39 7.84 8.87
CA VAL A 863 28.86 6.58 9.37
C VAL A 863 29.40 5.45 8.49
N TYR A 864 29.99 4.44 9.14
CA TYR A 864 30.54 3.25 8.51
C TYR A 864 29.84 1.99 9.03
N SER A 865 29.68 0.99 8.17
CA SER A 865 29.24 -0.35 8.58
C SER A 865 29.78 -1.41 7.63
N SER A 866 30.36 -2.49 8.15
CA SER A 866 30.87 -3.57 7.30
C SER A 866 30.13 -4.87 7.57
N LEU A 867 29.47 -5.43 6.54
CA LEU A 867 28.79 -6.72 6.59
C LEU A 867 27.77 -6.86 7.73
N THR A 868 27.08 -5.77 8.08
CA THR A 868 26.08 -5.77 9.16
C THR A 868 24.66 -5.52 8.65
N PHE A 869 24.48 -4.63 7.66
CA PHE A 869 23.14 -4.18 7.25
C PHE A 869 22.26 -5.25 6.58
N HIS A 870 22.82 -6.39 6.17
CA HIS A 870 22.04 -7.52 5.68
C HIS A 870 21.41 -8.36 6.81
N TYR A 871 21.71 -8.09 8.08
CA TYR A 871 21.00 -8.63 9.24
C TYR A 871 19.78 -7.80 9.65
N ILE A 872 19.63 -6.60 9.08
CA ILE A 872 18.61 -5.63 9.47
C ILE A 872 17.31 -5.90 8.72
N GLU A 873 16.17 -5.90 9.42
CA GLU A 873 14.85 -6.12 8.84
C GLU A 873 14.29 -4.82 8.24
N ASP A 874 14.33 -3.72 8.99
CA ASP A 874 13.89 -2.40 8.53
C ASP A 874 15.07 -1.50 8.14
N PHE A 875 15.70 -1.84 7.01
CA PHE A 875 16.83 -1.09 6.47
C PHE A 875 16.49 0.40 6.22
N SER A 876 15.28 0.72 5.78
CA SER A 876 14.86 2.10 5.53
C SER A 876 14.81 2.92 6.83
N LYS A 877 14.25 2.35 7.90
CA LYS A 877 14.23 3.01 9.21
C LYS A 877 15.64 3.26 9.76
N LEU A 878 16.56 2.31 9.57
CA LEU A 878 17.97 2.51 9.92
C LEU A 878 18.58 3.68 9.13
N LEU A 879 18.34 3.77 7.82
CA LEU A 879 18.79 4.91 7.01
C LEU A 879 18.23 6.25 7.53
N GLN A 880 16.97 6.30 7.97
CA GLN A 880 16.41 7.52 8.57
C GLN A 880 17.15 7.93 9.85
N GLN A 881 17.49 6.97 10.71
CA GLN A 881 18.25 7.26 11.94
C GLN A 881 19.67 7.73 11.63
N ILE A 882 20.35 7.08 10.68
CA ILE A 882 21.69 7.48 10.22
C ILE A 882 21.66 8.91 9.65
N ARG A 883 20.64 9.24 8.84
CA ARG A 883 20.49 10.59 8.28
C ARG A 883 20.41 11.66 9.37
N LEU A 884 19.72 11.37 10.47
CA LEU A 884 19.59 12.33 11.58
C LEU A 884 20.92 12.60 12.28
N CYS A 885 21.79 11.60 12.42
CA CYS A 885 23.07 11.76 13.12
C CYS A 885 24.18 12.35 12.22
N LEU A 886 24.05 12.22 10.89
CA LEU A 886 24.99 12.79 9.93
C LEU A 886 24.91 14.33 9.85
N LYS A 887 26.07 14.96 9.71
CA LYS A 887 26.20 16.42 9.57
C LYS A 887 25.59 16.91 8.26
N LYS A 888 24.74 17.93 8.31
CA LYS A 888 24.15 18.55 7.13
C LYS A 888 25.17 19.49 6.45
N GLY A 889 25.21 19.44 5.12
CA GLY A 889 25.98 20.38 4.31
C GLY A 889 25.47 21.82 4.47
N SER A 890 26.25 22.81 4.01
CA SER A 890 25.81 24.22 3.97
C SER A 890 25.68 24.68 2.52
N PRO A 891 24.49 25.13 2.06
CA PRO A 891 24.29 25.58 0.67
C PRO A 891 24.94 26.94 0.38
N LYS A 892 25.55 27.58 1.38
CA LYS A 892 26.25 28.88 1.24
C LYS A 892 27.76 28.76 1.13
N ASP A 893 28.29 27.54 1.29
CA ASP A 893 29.71 27.29 1.40
C ASP A 893 30.01 25.94 0.74
N ASP A 894 30.38 25.97 -0.55
CA ASP A 894 30.79 24.80 -1.34
C ASP A 894 31.95 24.01 -0.70
N SER A 895 32.59 24.55 0.35
CA SER A 895 33.61 23.83 1.11
C SER A 895 33.05 22.88 2.17
N ARG A 896 31.79 23.03 2.60
CA ARG A 896 31.18 22.18 3.64
C ARG A 896 30.32 21.08 3.03
N LYS A 897 30.99 20.00 2.61
CA LYS A 897 30.37 18.73 2.21
C LYS A 897 29.51 18.18 3.37
N GLY A 898 28.37 17.59 3.05
CA GLY A 898 27.55 16.91 4.06
C GLY A 898 28.16 15.58 4.50
N GLY A 899 27.60 15.03 5.57
CA GLY A 899 28.01 13.76 6.15
C GLY A 899 27.77 12.60 5.20
N ARG A 900 28.57 11.54 5.37
CA ARG A 900 28.62 10.40 4.46
C ARG A 900 28.33 9.08 5.16
N LEU A 901 27.69 8.19 4.42
CA LEU A 901 27.41 6.81 4.78
C LEU A 901 28.20 5.89 3.83
N ILE A 902 29.02 5.01 4.39
CA ILE A 902 29.75 3.99 3.62
C ILE A 902 29.44 2.64 4.25
N PHE A 903 28.98 1.67 3.47
CA PHE A 903 28.72 0.34 4.00
C PHE A 903 28.94 -0.78 2.98
N SER A 904 29.14 -1.98 3.52
CA SER A 904 29.15 -3.23 2.75
C SER A 904 28.08 -4.20 3.23
N VAL A 905 27.57 -5.02 2.31
CA VAL A 905 26.70 -6.16 2.60
C VAL A 905 27.16 -7.37 1.79
N GLU A 906 26.75 -8.57 2.23
CA GLU A 906 26.81 -9.74 1.35
C GLU A 906 26.03 -9.43 0.07
N HIS A 907 26.64 -9.73 -1.08
CA HIS A 907 26.03 -9.35 -2.35
C HIS A 907 24.66 -10.03 -2.51
N PRO A 908 23.65 -9.34 -3.08
CA PRO A 908 22.31 -9.90 -3.31
C PRO A 908 22.29 -11.27 -4.03
N ILE A 909 23.26 -11.54 -4.91
CA ILE A 909 23.40 -12.86 -5.58
C ILE A 909 23.74 -13.98 -4.58
N CYS A 910 24.44 -13.66 -3.49
CA CYS A 910 24.80 -14.58 -2.41
C CYS A 910 23.64 -14.81 -1.44
N THR A 911 22.83 -13.77 -1.20
CA THR A 911 21.68 -13.86 -0.29
C THR A 911 20.39 -14.31 -0.97
N ALA A 912 20.31 -14.25 -2.29
CA ALA A 912 19.12 -14.65 -3.06
C ALA A 912 18.69 -16.11 -2.84
N PRO A 913 19.58 -17.12 -2.86
CA PRO A 913 19.15 -18.51 -2.80
C PRO A 913 18.39 -18.85 -1.51
N VAL A 914 17.19 -19.43 -1.65
CA VAL A 914 16.35 -19.82 -0.50
C VAL A 914 16.92 -21.02 0.26
N ASN A 915 17.60 -21.92 -0.47
CA ASN A 915 18.32 -23.08 0.08
C ASN A 915 19.78 -23.01 -0.41
N PRO A 916 20.67 -22.30 0.31
CA PRO A 916 22.01 -22.00 -0.16
C PRO A 916 22.98 -23.20 -0.20
N GLN A 917 22.51 -24.43 0.05
CA GLN A 917 23.37 -25.61 0.00
C GLN A 917 23.08 -26.53 -1.21
N PRO A 918 24.12 -26.97 -1.94
CA PRO A 918 25.52 -26.52 -1.89
C PRO A 918 25.76 -25.18 -2.63
N ASP A 919 26.66 -24.35 -2.08
CA ASP A 919 27.08 -23.03 -2.61
C ASP A 919 27.53 -23.09 -4.09
N TRP A 920 28.27 -24.12 -4.47
CA TRP A 920 28.72 -24.34 -5.85
C TRP A 920 28.26 -25.70 -6.36
N LYS A 921 27.73 -25.76 -7.58
CA LYS A 921 27.42 -27.03 -8.27
C LYS A 921 28.49 -27.31 -9.32
N VAL A 922 29.02 -28.53 -9.32
CA VAL A 922 29.95 -29.01 -10.35
C VAL A 922 29.17 -29.80 -11.39
N LEU A 923 29.10 -29.31 -12.62
CA LEU A 923 28.48 -30.02 -13.73
C LEU A 923 29.49 -30.96 -14.40
N PRO A 924 29.12 -32.21 -14.73
CA PRO A 924 29.96 -33.08 -15.55
C PRO A 924 30.07 -32.51 -16.96
N ILE A 925 31.28 -32.56 -17.53
CA ILE A 925 31.54 -32.18 -18.93
C ILE A 925 31.43 -33.46 -19.76
N GLU A 926 30.56 -33.48 -20.78
CA GLU A 926 30.35 -34.65 -21.64
C GLU A 926 31.54 -34.93 -22.60
N ASP A 927 32.38 -33.93 -22.86
CA ASP A 927 33.55 -34.04 -23.75
C ASP A 927 34.81 -33.41 -23.13
N GLY A 928 35.65 -34.21 -22.46
CA GLY A 928 37.07 -33.91 -22.23
C GLY A 928 37.49 -33.31 -20.88
N ASP A 929 38.59 -33.86 -20.37
CA ASP A 929 39.57 -33.30 -19.42
C ASP A 929 39.10 -32.94 -18.00
N GLY A 930 38.36 -33.83 -17.35
CA GLY A 930 38.54 -34.13 -15.91
C GLY A 930 38.30 -33.05 -14.85
N VAL A 931 37.86 -31.83 -15.19
CA VAL A 931 37.50 -30.79 -14.21
C VAL A 931 36.08 -30.31 -14.51
N GLY A 932 35.10 -30.79 -13.73
CA GLY A 932 33.71 -30.40 -13.90
C GLY A 932 33.52 -28.88 -13.77
N ARG A 933 32.62 -28.31 -14.57
CA ARG A 933 32.35 -26.87 -14.61
C ARG A 933 31.62 -26.45 -13.33
N LYS A 934 32.20 -25.56 -12.52
CA LYS A 934 31.52 -24.95 -11.37
C LYS A 934 30.51 -23.91 -11.85
N ILE A 935 29.31 -23.95 -11.28
CA ILE A 935 28.25 -22.95 -11.47
C ILE A 935 27.70 -22.49 -10.10
N TRP A 936 27.33 -21.22 -10.02
CA TRP A 936 26.58 -20.67 -8.89
C TRP A 936 25.08 -20.78 -9.19
N PRO A 937 24.31 -21.61 -8.46
CA PRO A 937 22.88 -21.72 -8.67
C PRO A 937 22.16 -20.51 -8.10
N LEU A 938 21.76 -19.56 -8.96
CA LEU A 938 20.94 -18.42 -8.57
C LEU A 938 19.45 -18.74 -8.75
N ASN A 939 18.67 -18.69 -7.67
CA ASN A 939 17.21 -18.69 -7.69
C ASN A 939 16.67 -17.63 -6.73
N SER A 940 15.39 -17.27 -6.89
CA SER A 940 14.67 -16.41 -5.93
C SER A 940 15.32 -15.05 -5.67
N TYR A 941 16.02 -14.49 -6.66
CA TYR A 941 16.62 -13.14 -6.58
C TYR A 941 15.57 -12.03 -6.46
N SER A 942 14.39 -12.22 -7.04
CA SER A 942 13.28 -11.27 -6.91
C SER A 942 12.44 -11.48 -5.64
N ASP A 943 12.65 -12.59 -4.92
CA ASP A 943 11.92 -12.96 -3.72
C ASP A 943 12.63 -12.38 -2.48
N GLU A 944 12.61 -11.06 -2.33
CA GLU A 944 13.19 -10.39 -1.16
C GLU A 944 12.54 -10.84 0.16
N GLY A 945 13.31 -10.83 1.24
CA GLY A 945 12.81 -11.26 2.55
C GLY A 945 13.83 -12.08 3.35
N PRO A 946 13.41 -12.71 4.45
CA PRO A 946 14.32 -13.45 5.33
C PRO A 946 14.94 -14.65 4.61
N ARG A 947 16.18 -14.98 5.01
CA ARG A 947 16.94 -16.15 4.62
C ARG A 947 17.49 -16.81 5.85
N MET A 948 17.26 -18.10 5.99
CA MET A 948 17.79 -18.90 7.10
C MET A 948 18.94 -19.74 6.56
N THR A 949 20.12 -19.51 7.11
CA THR A 949 21.35 -20.16 6.63
C THR A 949 22.04 -20.90 7.77
N SER A 950 22.74 -21.98 7.43
CA SER A 950 23.69 -22.61 8.35
C SER A 950 25.03 -21.92 8.18
N TRP A 951 25.56 -21.30 9.23
CA TRP A 951 26.83 -20.59 9.17
C TRP A 951 27.69 -20.94 10.38
N LEU A 952 28.95 -21.31 10.12
CA LEU A 952 29.92 -21.75 11.13
C LEU A 952 29.42 -22.85 12.08
N GLY A 953 28.59 -23.77 11.56
CA GLY A 953 28.03 -24.89 12.33
C GLY A 953 26.86 -24.52 13.24
N VAL A 954 26.28 -23.32 13.06
CA VAL A 954 25.03 -22.91 13.70
C VAL A 954 23.97 -22.76 12.63
N ASP A 955 22.90 -23.55 12.77
CA ASP A 955 21.74 -23.48 11.91
C ASP A 955 20.83 -22.31 12.31
N GLY A 956 20.17 -21.72 11.32
CA GLY A 956 19.16 -20.70 11.53
C GLY A 956 19.71 -19.28 11.70
N VAL A 957 20.91 -19.00 11.17
CA VAL A 957 21.39 -17.63 11.03
C VAL A 957 20.49 -16.90 10.03
N ARG A 958 19.69 -15.97 10.55
CA ARG A 958 18.80 -15.11 9.77
C ARG A 958 19.56 -13.99 9.11
N LYS A 959 19.33 -13.80 7.82
CA LYS A 959 19.72 -12.65 7.00
C LYS A 959 18.50 -12.15 6.24
N TYR A 960 18.56 -10.97 5.66
CA TYR A 960 17.51 -10.41 4.82
C TYR A 960 18.04 -10.19 3.41
N HIS A 961 17.51 -10.98 2.47
CA HIS A 961 17.77 -10.79 1.05
C HIS A 961 17.05 -9.53 0.56
N ARG A 962 17.80 -8.65 -0.09
CA ARG A 962 17.33 -7.49 -0.83
C ARG A 962 18.07 -7.44 -2.16
N THR A 963 17.41 -7.02 -3.21
CA THR A 963 18.03 -6.78 -4.51
C THR A 963 18.96 -5.57 -4.43
N VAL A 964 19.85 -5.43 -5.42
CA VAL A 964 20.69 -4.22 -5.56
C VAL A 964 19.80 -2.98 -5.73
N GLU A 965 18.70 -3.11 -6.49
CA GLU A 965 17.71 -2.05 -6.69
C GLU A 965 17.11 -1.57 -5.37
N THR A 966 16.74 -2.49 -4.46
CA THR A 966 16.16 -2.12 -3.16
C THR A 966 17.16 -1.37 -2.28
N TYR A 967 18.44 -1.78 -2.24
CA TYR A 967 19.47 -1.05 -1.50
C TYR A 967 19.63 0.39 -2.03
N VAL A 968 19.70 0.55 -3.35
CA VAL A 968 19.88 1.87 -3.99
C VAL A 968 18.64 2.74 -3.83
N THR A 969 17.45 2.18 -4.07
CA THR A 969 16.18 2.91 -3.99
C THR A 969 15.90 3.37 -2.56
N ALA A 970 16.21 2.55 -1.55
CA ALA A 970 16.05 2.94 -0.15
C ALA A 970 16.94 4.13 0.23
N LEU A 971 18.18 4.20 -0.29
CA LEU A 971 19.05 5.36 -0.10
C LEU A 971 18.46 6.62 -0.74
N LEU A 972 18.04 6.53 -2.02
CA LEU A 972 17.48 7.66 -2.75
C LEU A 972 16.20 8.20 -2.10
N GLN A 973 15.29 7.32 -1.69
CA GLN A 973 14.04 7.68 -1.01
C GLN A 973 14.27 8.34 0.36
N ASN A 974 15.36 7.97 1.05
CA ASN A 974 15.78 8.61 2.31
C ASN A 974 16.69 9.83 2.09
N GLY A 975 16.71 10.40 0.88
CA GLY A 975 17.37 11.67 0.57
C GLY A 975 18.89 11.61 0.53
N TYR A 976 19.47 10.42 0.35
CA TYR A 976 20.90 10.26 0.12
C TYR A 976 21.24 10.47 -1.35
N VAL A 977 22.40 11.05 -1.61
CA VAL A 977 23.03 11.11 -2.93
C VAL A 977 24.04 9.97 -3.01
N LEU A 978 23.86 9.07 -3.97
CA LEU A 978 24.76 7.96 -4.19
C LEU A 978 26.09 8.47 -4.78
N THR A 979 27.21 8.18 -4.13
CA THR A 979 28.55 8.59 -4.57
C THR A 979 29.41 7.42 -5.05
N GLY A 980 28.98 6.19 -4.76
CA GLY A 980 29.67 4.97 -5.18
C GLY A 980 28.79 3.74 -5.01
N LEU A 981 28.84 2.86 -6.01
CA LEU A 981 28.22 1.53 -6.03
C LEU A 981 29.23 0.61 -6.71
N LYS A 982 29.77 -0.36 -5.98
CA LYS A 982 30.77 -1.30 -6.50
C LYS A 982 30.42 -2.73 -6.11
N ASP A 983 30.44 -3.60 -7.12
CA ASP A 983 30.47 -5.04 -6.94
C ASP A 983 31.91 -5.47 -6.70
N TRP A 984 32.19 -6.08 -5.55
CA TRP A 984 33.54 -6.57 -5.28
C TRP A 984 33.76 -7.92 -5.98
N VAL A 985 34.80 -7.97 -6.82
CA VAL A 985 35.34 -9.16 -7.46
C VAL A 985 36.86 -9.12 -7.38
N PRO A 986 37.55 -10.26 -7.22
CA PRO A 986 39.01 -10.27 -7.16
C PRO A 986 39.61 -9.85 -8.51
N SER A 987 40.65 -9.01 -8.45
CA SER A 987 41.43 -8.61 -9.63
C SER A 987 42.29 -9.77 -10.13
N GLU A 988 42.90 -9.62 -11.31
CA GLU A 988 43.81 -10.65 -11.83
C GLU A 988 45.01 -10.87 -10.91
N HIS A 989 45.52 -9.79 -10.31
CA HIS A 989 46.59 -9.86 -9.33
C HIS A 989 46.16 -10.56 -8.03
N ASP A 990 44.95 -10.27 -7.53
CA ASP A 990 44.42 -10.95 -6.33
C ASP A 990 44.27 -12.46 -6.56
N VAL A 991 43.90 -12.88 -7.78
CA VAL A 991 43.81 -14.31 -8.14
C VAL A 991 45.20 -14.95 -8.31
N GLU A 992 46.24 -14.19 -8.66
CA GLU A 992 47.62 -14.69 -8.67
C GLU A 992 48.15 -14.94 -7.25
N GLU A 993 47.86 -14.04 -6.31
CA GLU A 993 48.25 -14.18 -4.90
C GLU A 993 47.38 -15.19 -4.15
N HIS A 994 46.09 -15.25 -4.50
CA HIS A 994 45.08 -16.15 -3.93
C HIS A 994 44.38 -16.97 -5.03
N PRO A 995 45.02 -18.03 -5.56
CA PRO A 995 44.47 -18.87 -6.63
C PRO A 995 43.08 -19.44 -6.32
N GLU A 996 42.76 -19.63 -5.03
CA GLU A 996 41.46 -20.10 -4.55
C GLU A 996 40.31 -19.11 -4.82
N TRP A 997 40.59 -17.82 -5.04
CA TRP A 997 39.58 -16.80 -5.35
C TRP A 997 39.20 -16.75 -6.82
N LYS A 998 39.83 -17.57 -7.67
CA LYS A 998 39.52 -17.64 -9.11
C LYS A 998 38.03 -17.81 -9.39
N ASP A 999 37.36 -18.65 -8.60
CA ASP A 999 35.93 -18.92 -8.76
C ASP A 999 35.05 -17.73 -8.35
N GLU A 1000 35.54 -16.84 -7.48
CA GLU A 1000 34.85 -15.60 -7.06
C GLU A 1000 34.85 -14.53 -8.16
N ARG A 1001 35.45 -14.79 -9.33
CA ARG A 1001 35.20 -13.99 -10.54
C ARG A 1001 33.90 -14.35 -11.25
N HIS A 1002 33.26 -15.48 -10.92
CA HIS A 1002 31.97 -15.87 -11.50
C HIS A 1002 30.77 -15.20 -10.82
N ARG A 1003 30.93 -14.65 -9.61
CA ARG A 1003 29.91 -13.90 -8.89
C ARG A 1003 30.57 -12.87 -7.96
N PRO A 1004 30.03 -11.65 -7.82
CA PRO A 1004 30.50 -10.73 -6.79
C PRO A 1004 30.09 -11.22 -5.40
N TYR A 1005 31.01 -11.16 -4.45
CA TYR A 1005 30.76 -11.63 -3.08
C TYR A 1005 30.21 -10.53 -2.18
N PHE A 1006 30.62 -9.27 -2.40
CA PHE A 1006 30.18 -8.11 -1.62
C PHE A 1006 29.60 -7.01 -2.50
N LEU A 1007 28.58 -6.34 -1.98
CA LEU A 1007 28.07 -5.08 -2.51
C LEU A 1007 28.59 -3.94 -1.63
N LEU A 1008 29.29 -2.98 -2.22
CA LEU A 1008 29.90 -1.85 -1.52
C LEU A 1008 29.24 -0.55 -1.97
N ILE A 1009 28.75 0.25 -1.02
CA ILE A 1009 28.00 1.48 -1.31
C ILE A 1009 28.57 2.65 -0.52
N SER A 1010 28.73 3.79 -1.19
CA SER A 1010 28.97 5.09 -0.57
C SER A 1010 27.90 6.10 -0.97
N ALA A 1011 27.43 6.89 0.00
CA ALA A 1011 26.42 7.90 -0.20
C ALA A 1011 26.65 9.11 0.73
N GLU A 1012 26.07 10.26 0.41
CA GLU A 1012 26.19 11.50 1.17
C GLU A 1012 24.86 12.22 1.32
N ILE A 1013 24.75 13.14 2.29
CA ILE A 1013 23.56 13.97 2.49
C ILE A 1013 23.80 15.41 2.05
N HIS A 1014 22.85 16.03 1.34
CA HIS A 1014 22.91 17.43 0.91
C HIS A 1014 21.95 18.30 1.74
N SER A 1015 22.19 19.60 1.79
CA SER A 1015 21.41 20.56 2.59
C SER A 1015 19.98 20.79 2.12
N ASP A 1016 19.69 20.41 0.88
CA ASP A 1016 18.52 20.89 0.14
C ASP A 1016 17.30 19.93 0.20
N TYR A 1017 17.40 18.82 0.96
CA TYR A 1017 16.34 17.81 1.10
C TYR A 1017 16.00 17.47 2.55
#